data_AF-A0A1W9YQV2-F1
#
_entry.id   AF-A0A1W9YQV2-F1
#
_cell.length_a   1.000
_cell.length_b   1.000
_cell.length_c   1.000
_cell.angle_alpha   90.00
_cell.angle_beta   90.00
_cell.angle_gamma   90.00
#
_symmetry.space_group_name_H-M   'P 1'
#
loop_
_entity.id
_entity.type
_entity.pdbx_description
1 polymer ?
#
loop_
_entity_poly.entity_id
_entity_poly.type
_entity_poly.pdbx_seq_one_letter_code
_entity_poly.pdbx_strand_id
1 'polypeptide(L)'
;MLAVALGIGYAVIGSPAIASASTDGEGAGTSAPASPSSGGGSPSAPDAGAGSGSADAGPGRPVDTPDGGTPDAEQPDSGEPGTDEPGADEPGAGEPGTDGPKAEMPQGPRSQPGIRKRTARSPLSCTTCRETTPRPAAEPAASETFDASLTAADASADDAGAVTPAAPEAPVTAPAAPGPAAAPAIPEVVIPEQIAAPVTAAATATSRQSADGTPDVPVETPAALALLAWTRRQTEDVLLLESVTGIPPSATPTQGTPDQNTGTVTGAINGTGPNPLSYNVSAGPGRGTVTVHPATGAFTYTPTTAARLAAGITAAADYDTFTVTVGDGTLSSTVTVTVPVLPSALSGPSSKGVGWSPAGVAVSAGKIYVANAGSNTVSVIDRVTGATTTVKVVSSPKAIALSDDGTRVYVGGSNAISVISTANHTVVQKITTNGGQVYGIDVSADGGRIYVTNNGKNTVSVINTATNSIVATIAVGAKPGGIVLAGSRLYVANTGAGTVTVIDTASNTVVGNPITVGASPSELVASADGSRVYVTNHGSGTVSVVDAGTRSVVGTITVGSQPQGIALSPDGSLLYVANGRDTISVIDTATRAVLRTVTIDGSPENGSHRLALSPDGSQIYITDMVDNSLRTLSLTRGNTAPTAGVPTIGAPNPATGIVNGQLNFTDPDGDPLTYTVTKAPSNGTLLINAQGGYTFTPTQAARDAAAQTPGVDTVTFTVAANDGRTGTATVAVTVTIEPSTTTVPGDSTGLLQGMFDALKPGDTLTLAPQIYRHSGVLTIRVPGVTINGNGATLYATNDNTSSVQILADGVTLHDITLGAALTGPRYYAPQHHKLVIMADHVTVTDVTINGSAGAGIYVDNAGYFELNDVRVIRSRADGIHMTNGSHHGVVNNPYTEWTGDDGVAVVSYNPDTGGVSHDIVVNNPTVNGTTWGRGISVVGGTNITYNNITVRDTDSAGVYIATEPSYNTRSVDGVRILGGTVTNANTSATVVHGAVLVYAGNAGTSVRNVTIEGLTVSGTPSSAGRILAMITENGATVSGITFRNLALQRSNAIATAYTNAAAWLYQLIGVTVNGVAVTTL
;
A
#
# COMPACT_ATOMS: atom_id res chain seq x y z
N MET A 1 -46.73 -1.58 -30.56
CA MET A 1 -45.95 -2.29 -31.61
C MET A 1 -44.87 -3.12 -30.91
N LEU A 2 -44.28 -4.10 -31.59
CA LEU A 2 -43.44 -5.15 -31.01
C LEU A 2 -42.14 -5.28 -31.80
N ALA A 3 -41.02 -5.56 -31.11
CA ALA A 3 -39.64 -5.60 -31.64
C ALA A 3 -39.12 -4.23 -32.15
N VAL A 4 -37.82 -3.91 -32.14
CA VAL A 4 -36.61 -4.75 -32.02
C VAL A 4 -35.65 -4.16 -30.97
N ALA A 5 -35.10 -5.00 -30.09
CA ALA A 5 -33.91 -4.68 -29.30
C ALA A 5 -33.16 -5.97 -28.92
N LEU A 6 -31.96 -6.17 -29.49
CA LEU A 6 -30.89 -7.07 -29.02
C LEU A 6 -29.68 -6.91 -29.96
N GLY A 7 -28.54 -6.53 -29.41
CA GLY A 7 -27.31 -6.27 -30.18
C GLY A 7 -26.07 -6.64 -29.38
N ILE A 8 -25.84 -7.94 -29.21
CA ILE A 8 -24.69 -8.48 -28.47
C ILE A 8 -23.70 -9.08 -29.48
N GLY A 9 -22.51 -8.49 -29.58
CA GLY A 9 -21.40 -9.03 -30.35
C GLY A 9 -20.39 -9.72 -29.44
N TYR A 10 -20.20 -11.03 -29.62
CA TYR A 10 -19.16 -11.78 -28.91
C TYR A 10 -17.78 -11.52 -29.53
N ALA A 11 -16.75 -11.37 -28.69
CA ALA A 11 -15.35 -11.49 -29.05
C ALA A 11 -14.71 -12.61 -28.21
N VAL A 12 -14.04 -13.56 -28.86
CA VAL A 12 -13.45 -14.73 -28.20
C VAL A 12 -12.00 -14.44 -27.83
N ILE A 13 -11.62 -14.72 -26.58
CA ILE A 13 -10.23 -14.73 -26.11
C ILE A 13 -9.91 -16.16 -25.66
N GLY A 14 -8.93 -16.80 -26.31
CA GLY A 14 -8.52 -18.18 -26.00
C GLY A 14 -7.47 -18.24 -24.90
N SER A 15 -7.61 -19.22 -24.00
CA SER A 15 -6.63 -19.52 -22.96
C SER A 15 -5.37 -20.19 -23.53
N PRO A 16 -4.16 -19.93 -22.97
CA PRO A 16 -2.97 -20.72 -23.28
C PRO A 16 -3.03 -22.10 -22.60
N ALA A 17 -2.64 -23.15 -23.31
CA ALA A 17 -2.53 -24.51 -22.78
C ALA A 17 -1.06 -24.88 -22.51
N ILE A 18 -0.82 -25.67 -21.46
CA ILE A 18 0.50 -26.23 -21.13
C ILE A 18 0.63 -27.60 -21.81
N ALA A 19 1.73 -27.83 -22.53
CA ALA A 19 2.15 -29.13 -23.03
C ALA A 19 3.70 -29.21 -23.05
N SER A 20 4.25 -30.43 -23.09
CA SER A 20 5.62 -30.69 -22.61
C SER A 20 6.54 -31.44 -23.57
N ALA A 21 7.83 -31.09 -23.47
CA ALA A 21 9.02 -31.95 -23.61
C ALA A 21 9.59 -32.34 -25.00
N SER A 22 10.94 -32.34 -25.00
CA SER A 22 11.85 -33.34 -25.61
C SER A 22 12.53 -33.09 -26.98
N THR A 23 13.87 -32.95 -26.87
CA THR A 23 14.95 -33.56 -27.71
C THR A 23 15.16 -33.20 -29.20
N ASP A 24 16.44 -32.96 -29.49
CA ASP A 24 17.18 -33.08 -30.78
C ASP A 24 16.79 -32.13 -31.94
N GLY A 25 17.69 -31.75 -32.86
CA GLY A 25 19.12 -32.03 -33.04
C GLY A 25 19.78 -31.10 -34.09
N GLU A 26 21.04 -31.36 -34.45
CA GLU A 26 21.94 -30.51 -35.25
C GLU A 26 21.46 -30.11 -36.68
N GLY A 27 22.01 -29.01 -37.22
CA GLY A 27 21.97 -28.72 -38.67
C GLY A 27 22.38 -27.29 -39.08
N ALA A 28 23.28 -27.15 -40.07
CA ALA A 28 23.76 -25.86 -40.60
C ALA A 28 23.45 -25.70 -42.11
N GLY A 29 23.34 -24.46 -42.62
CA GLY A 29 23.09 -24.25 -44.06
C GLY A 29 22.90 -22.80 -44.52
N THR A 30 23.99 -22.18 -44.98
CA THR A 30 24.11 -20.89 -45.67
C THR A 30 23.05 -20.53 -46.74
N SER A 31 22.61 -19.27 -46.81
CA SER A 31 22.90 -18.35 -47.96
C SER A 31 22.12 -17.02 -47.90
N ALA A 32 22.67 -15.97 -48.52
CA ALA A 32 22.04 -14.68 -48.85
C ALA A 32 22.21 -14.41 -50.36
N PRO A 33 21.55 -13.38 -50.95
CA PRO A 33 22.32 -12.14 -51.21
C PRO A 33 21.55 -10.80 -51.35
N ALA A 34 22.29 -9.68 -51.24
CA ALA A 34 22.11 -8.38 -51.95
C ALA A 34 20.88 -7.48 -51.64
N SER A 35 20.90 -6.14 -51.71
CA SER A 35 21.93 -5.05 -51.88
C SER A 35 21.19 -3.66 -51.86
N PRO A 36 21.82 -2.47 -52.04
CA PRO A 36 23.03 -1.87 -51.41
C PRO A 36 22.89 -0.33 -51.05
N SER A 37 23.93 0.29 -50.45
CA SER A 37 24.51 1.68 -50.61
C SER A 37 23.67 2.93 -51.00
N SER A 38 24.01 4.21 -50.72
CA SER A 38 24.93 4.99 -49.84
C SER A 38 24.74 6.52 -50.16
N GLY A 39 25.30 7.56 -49.51
CA GLY A 39 25.99 7.64 -48.20
C GLY A 39 27.08 8.74 -48.04
N GLY A 40 26.80 10.06 -48.12
CA GLY A 40 27.73 11.12 -47.66
C GLY A 40 27.51 12.56 -48.19
N GLY A 41 28.06 13.60 -47.51
CA GLY A 41 28.29 14.96 -48.06
C GLY A 41 27.74 16.19 -47.27
N SER A 42 28.59 17.22 -47.10
CA SER A 42 28.30 18.61 -46.62
C SER A 42 28.81 19.60 -47.72
N PRO A 43 28.83 20.98 -47.66
CA PRO A 43 28.72 21.93 -46.50
C PRO A 43 28.06 23.34 -46.75
N SER A 44 28.19 24.24 -45.75
CA SER A 44 28.33 25.73 -45.83
C SER A 44 27.11 26.70 -45.90
N ALA A 45 27.37 27.98 -45.51
CA ALA A 45 26.43 29.12 -45.26
C ALA A 45 26.54 30.24 -46.37
N PRO A 46 26.13 31.55 -46.26
CA PRO A 46 26.06 32.49 -45.09
C PRO A 46 24.89 33.55 -45.09
N ASP A 47 25.10 34.70 -44.43
CA ASP A 47 24.32 35.97 -44.31
C ASP A 47 22.99 35.97 -43.48
N ALA A 48 22.64 36.92 -42.60
CA ALA A 48 22.83 38.38 -42.41
C ALA A 48 21.73 39.27 -43.06
N GLY A 49 21.18 40.33 -42.44
CA GLY A 49 21.36 40.92 -41.10
C GLY A 49 20.49 42.19 -40.89
N ALA A 50 20.63 42.89 -39.73
CA ALA A 50 19.93 44.14 -39.32
C ALA A 50 18.38 44.06 -39.12
N GLY A 51 17.70 44.98 -38.40
CA GLY A 51 18.17 46.06 -37.50
C GLY A 51 17.15 47.22 -37.34
N SER A 52 17.11 47.86 -36.15
CA SER A 52 16.23 49.01 -35.76
C SER A 52 14.71 48.72 -35.69
N GLY A 53 13.87 49.49 -34.96
CA GLY A 53 14.11 50.60 -34.02
C GLY A 53 12.83 51.41 -33.71
N SER A 54 12.87 52.28 -32.68
CA SER A 54 11.77 53.17 -32.17
C SER A 54 10.55 52.44 -31.55
N ALA A 55 10.01 52.72 -30.35
CA ALA A 55 10.04 53.81 -29.36
C ALA A 55 8.86 54.82 -29.38
N ASP A 56 8.42 55.13 -28.15
CA ASP A 56 7.78 56.38 -27.63
C ASP A 56 6.24 56.50 -27.47
N ALA A 57 5.86 57.42 -26.57
CA ALA A 57 4.57 58.08 -26.31
C ALA A 57 3.47 57.38 -25.44
N GLY A 58 3.32 57.87 -24.19
CA GLY A 58 1.99 58.11 -23.57
C GLY A 58 1.35 59.42 -24.09
N PRO A 59 0.26 59.99 -23.52
CA PRO A 59 0.03 60.15 -22.06
C PRO A 59 -1.48 60.10 -21.61
N GLY A 60 -1.78 60.50 -20.36
CA GLY A 60 -3.12 61.04 -20.01
C GLY A 60 -3.66 60.84 -18.57
N ARG A 61 -3.93 61.95 -17.86
CA ARG A 61 -4.80 62.08 -16.65
C ARG A 61 -5.67 63.34 -16.80
N PRO A 62 -6.93 63.34 -16.34
CA PRO A 62 -7.33 64.04 -15.09
C PRO A 62 -8.16 63.11 -14.15
N VAL A 63 -8.30 63.26 -12.83
CA VAL A 63 -8.53 64.40 -11.90
C VAL A 63 -9.98 64.90 -11.89
N ASP A 64 -10.75 64.53 -10.84
CA ASP A 64 -11.52 65.45 -9.96
C ASP A 64 -12.28 64.72 -8.82
N THR A 65 -12.59 65.46 -7.74
CA THR A 65 -13.42 65.11 -6.55
C THR A 65 -14.04 66.40 -5.99
N PRO A 66 -15.19 66.40 -5.28
CA PRO A 66 -15.12 66.43 -3.79
C PRO A 66 -16.38 65.94 -3.00
N ASP A 67 -16.25 65.95 -1.66
CA ASP A 67 -17.26 66.11 -0.57
C ASP A 67 -18.48 65.15 -0.41
N GLY A 68 -18.98 64.88 0.81
CA GLY A 68 -18.51 65.25 2.16
C GLY A 68 -19.60 65.04 3.25
N GLY A 69 -19.22 64.88 4.54
CA GLY A 69 -20.17 64.86 5.68
C GLY A 69 -19.76 64.08 6.95
N THR A 70 -19.37 64.81 8.01
CA THR A 70 -19.16 64.39 9.43
C THR A 70 -20.12 65.21 10.34
N PRO A 71 -20.09 65.35 11.70
CA PRO A 71 -19.10 65.08 12.80
C PRO A 71 -19.69 64.17 13.93
N ASP A 72 -19.24 64.01 15.19
CA ASP A 72 -18.40 64.73 16.20
C ASP A 72 -17.48 63.73 16.96
N ALA A 73 -16.22 64.02 17.35
CA ALA A 73 -15.67 64.84 18.47
C ALA A 73 -15.83 64.20 19.88
N GLU A 74 -14.91 64.31 20.86
CA GLU A 74 -13.79 65.26 21.09
C GLU A 74 -12.42 64.60 21.42
N GLN A 75 -11.37 65.44 21.55
CA GLN A 75 -9.96 65.16 21.92
C GLN A 75 -9.63 65.92 23.25
N PRO A 76 -8.44 66.52 23.60
CA PRO A 76 -7.07 66.52 23.05
C PRO A 76 -6.24 65.33 23.64
N ASP A 77 -4.91 65.22 23.76
CA ASP A 77 -3.67 66.02 23.53
C ASP A 77 -2.47 65.01 23.48
N SER A 78 -1.16 65.26 23.29
CA SER A 78 -0.32 66.44 23.00
C SER A 78 1.06 65.99 22.48
N GLY A 79 1.75 66.78 21.64
CA GLY A 79 3.23 66.80 21.54
C GLY A 79 3.92 66.16 20.32
N GLU A 80 4.54 66.99 19.49
CA GLU A 80 5.37 66.69 18.29
C GLU A 80 6.90 66.65 18.63
N PRO A 81 7.91 66.76 17.72
CA PRO A 81 7.93 66.76 16.22
C PRO A 81 9.11 66.02 15.50
N GLY A 82 8.96 65.83 14.17
CA GLY A 82 10.04 65.94 13.14
C GLY A 82 11.13 64.85 13.02
N THR A 83 11.91 64.73 11.92
CA THR A 83 11.95 65.42 10.60
C THR A 83 12.62 64.53 9.52
N ASP A 84 12.15 64.62 8.28
CA ASP A 84 12.81 64.64 6.94
C ASP A 84 14.07 63.79 6.58
N GLU A 85 13.97 63.10 5.42
CA GLU A 85 14.87 62.92 4.22
C GLU A 85 16.42 63.10 4.27
N PRO A 86 17.21 62.75 3.20
CA PRO A 86 16.92 62.12 1.87
C PRO A 86 17.72 60.79 1.64
N GLY A 87 17.80 60.11 0.47
CA GLY A 87 17.18 60.23 -0.86
C GLY A 87 18.13 59.76 -2.00
N ALA A 88 17.59 59.23 -3.12
CA ALA A 88 18.28 58.76 -4.35
C ALA A 88 19.24 57.53 -4.22
N ASP A 89 19.48 56.67 -5.22
CA ASP A 89 19.13 56.63 -6.66
C ASP A 89 18.68 55.21 -7.14
N GLU A 90 18.10 55.13 -8.34
CA GLU A 90 17.59 53.92 -9.05
C GLU A 90 18.64 53.30 -10.04
N PRO A 91 18.37 52.24 -10.85
CA PRO A 91 17.38 51.14 -10.78
C PRO A 91 17.98 49.73 -11.07
N GLY A 92 17.18 48.66 -10.97
CA GLY A 92 17.52 47.35 -11.57
C GLY A 92 16.52 46.22 -11.24
N ALA A 93 16.00 45.51 -12.26
CA ALA A 93 15.01 44.45 -12.08
C ALA A 93 15.63 43.06 -11.84
N GLY A 94 14.94 42.21 -11.07
CA GLY A 94 15.29 40.80 -10.88
C GLY A 94 14.09 39.96 -10.46
N GLU A 95 13.75 38.94 -11.27
CA GLU A 95 12.75 37.92 -10.94
C GLU A 95 13.39 36.72 -10.20
N PRO A 96 12.59 35.85 -9.52
CA PRO A 96 13.04 35.24 -8.26
C PRO A 96 13.91 33.98 -8.43
N GLY A 97 15.08 34.00 -7.79
CA GLY A 97 15.84 32.80 -7.45
C GLY A 97 15.55 32.35 -6.01
N THR A 98 15.09 31.12 -5.82
CA THR A 98 14.93 30.50 -4.50
C THR A 98 16.26 29.92 -4.02
N ASP A 99 16.89 30.53 -3.01
CA ASP A 99 18.18 30.08 -2.47
C ASP A 99 18.03 29.48 -1.06
N GLY A 100 18.90 28.53 -0.73
CA GLY A 100 18.83 27.72 0.49
C GLY A 100 19.49 28.35 1.73
N PRO A 101 19.40 27.71 2.91
CA PRO A 101 20.07 28.19 4.10
C PRO A 101 21.59 28.04 4.00
N LYS A 102 22.33 29.10 4.32
CA LYS A 102 23.79 29.04 4.57
C LYS A 102 24.05 28.89 6.07
N ALA A 103 25.11 28.15 6.38
CA ALA A 103 25.58 27.93 7.74
C ALA A 103 26.38 29.14 8.26
N GLU A 104 26.55 29.25 9.58
CA GLU A 104 27.87 29.13 10.22
C GLU A 104 27.78 28.94 11.74
N MET A 105 28.84 28.40 12.32
CA MET A 105 29.12 28.27 13.76
C MET A 105 30.37 29.13 14.09
N PRO A 106 30.92 29.17 15.32
CA PRO A 106 30.40 28.84 16.66
C PRO A 106 30.54 30.05 17.63
N GLN A 107 30.32 29.85 18.95
CA GLN A 107 31.32 30.09 20.03
C GLN A 107 30.70 30.24 21.43
N GLY A 108 31.40 29.70 22.45
CA GLY A 108 31.39 30.25 23.81
C GLY A 108 30.30 29.78 24.80
N PRO A 109 30.61 29.59 26.10
CA PRO A 109 29.66 29.09 27.10
C PRO A 109 29.35 30.02 28.30
N ARG A 110 28.31 29.63 29.06
CA ARG A 110 27.99 29.89 30.49
C ARG A 110 26.91 30.93 30.85
N SER A 111 26.11 30.50 31.84
CA SER A 111 25.37 31.26 32.88
C SER A 111 24.20 32.18 32.50
N GLN A 112 23.06 31.91 33.15
CA GLN A 112 21.92 32.84 33.28
C GLN A 112 22.28 34.06 34.15
N PRO A 113 21.44 35.11 34.14
CA PRO A 113 20.44 35.19 35.22
C PRO A 113 19.00 35.49 34.75
N GLY A 114 18.01 35.21 35.60
CA GLY A 114 16.63 35.72 35.45
C GLY A 114 16.45 37.12 36.06
N ILE A 115 15.26 37.53 36.56
CA ILE A 115 14.07 36.74 36.90
C ILE A 115 12.85 37.64 37.24
N ARG A 116 11.60 37.16 37.00
CA ARG A 116 10.30 37.68 37.54
C ARG A 116 9.88 39.09 37.03
N LYS A 117 8.64 39.59 37.19
CA LYS A 117 7.60 39.55 38.26
C LYS A 117 6.19 39.72 37.64
N ARG A 118 5.02 39.43 38.25
CA ARG A 118 4.53 39.02 39.61
C ARG A 118 3.10 38.39 39.36
N THR A 119 2.16 37.93 40.21
CA THR A 119 1.81 37.69 41.66
C THR A 119 0.54 36.79 41.59
N ALA A 120 0.06 35.92 42.48
CA ALA A 120 0.43 35.13 43.67
C ALA A 120 -0.66 33.99 43.77
N ARG A 121 -0.77 33.03 44.69
CA ARG A 121 -0.36 32.79 46.10
C ARG A 121 0.13 31.32 46.21
N SER A 122 0.84 30.78 47.21
CA SER A 122 1.03 31.03 48.66
C SER A 122 -0.08 30.44 49.56
N PRO A 123 0.22 29.80 50.73
CA PRO A 123 1.54 29.66 51.41
C PRO A 123 1.91 28.30 52.13
N LEU A 124 3.23 28.04 52.27
CA LEU A 124 3.97 27.32 53.37
C LEU A 124 3.75 25.79 53.59
N SER A 125 4.62 24.99 54.26
CA SER A 125 5.80 25.24 55.16
C SER A 125 6.95 24.17 55.05
N CYS A 126 7.92 24.11 55.99
CA CYS A 126 9.24 23.41 55.91
C CYS A 126 9.74 22.74 57.24
N THR A 127 10.98 22.12 57.26
CA THR A 127 11.90 21.72 58.41
C THR A 127 12.28 20.20 58.47
N THR A 128 13.48 19.66 58.85
CA THR A 128 14.95 19.93 58.67
C THR A 128 15.87 18.76 59.18
N CYS A 129 17.06 18.52 58.56
CA CYS A 129 18.32 17.89 59.12
C CYS A 129 18.37 16.35 59.45
N ARG A 130 19.53 15.65 59.60
CA ARG A 130 20.99 16.02 59.76
C ARG A 130 22.01 14.93 59.25
N GLU A 131 23.32 15.18 59.39
CA GLU A 131 24.56 14.48 58.89
C GLU A 131 24.98 13.20 59.72
N THR A 132 26.03 12.38 59.47
CA THR A 132 27.51 12.59 59.17
C THR A 132 28.25 11.39 58.48
N THR A 133 29.56 11.57 58.13
CA THR A 133 30.52 10.67 57.41
C THR A 133 31.66 10.13 58.34
N PRO A 134 32.85 9.53 57.97
CA PRO A 134 33.51 9.24 56.65
C PRO A 134 34.38 7.91 56.46
N ARG A 135 34.89 7.72 55.21
CA ARG A 135 36.14 7.08 54.62
C ARG A 135 37.25 6.38 55.50
N PRO A 136 38.30 5.64 54.97
CA PRO A 136 38.68 5.30 53.56
C PRO A 136 39.38 3.92 53.20
N ALA A 137 39.37 3.57 51.89
CA ALA A 137 40.45 3.05 51.00
C ALA A 137 41.19 1.66 51.12
N ALA A 138 41.57 1.17 49.90
CA ALA A 138 42.73 0.33 49.50
C ALA A 138 42.60 -1.21 49.30
N GLU A 139 43.35 -1.71 48.30
CA GLU A 139 43.58 -3.10 47.84
C GLU A 139 44.84 -3.72 48.57
N PRO A 140 45.43 -4.91 48.23
CA PRO A 140 45.11 -5.90 47.17
C PRO A 140 45.28 -7.41 47.51
N ALA A 141 45.09 -8.24 46.47
CA ALA A 141 45.80 -9.50 46.14
C ALA A 141 45.66 -10.81 46.96
N ALA A 142 45.01 -11.79 46.30
CA ALA A 142 45.50 -13.16 46.01
C ALA A 142 45.74 -14.22 47.11
N SER A 143 45.75 -15.50 46.66
CA SER A 143 46.21 -16.72 47.37
C SER A 143 45.27 -17.22 48.51
N GLU A 144 44.87 -18.50 48.61
CA GLU A 144 45.12 -19.66 47.73
C GLU A 144 44.19 -20.89 47.94
N THR A 145 44.28 -21.82 46.97
CA THR A 145 44.08 -23.29 46.98
C THR A 145 43.13 -24.04 47.95
N PHE A 146 42.36 -24.97 47.35
CA PHE A 146 42.10 -26.37 47.77
C PHE A 146 41.22 -26.63 49.03
N ASP A 147 40.42 -27.72 49.12
CA ASP A 147 39.90 -28.71 48.14
C ASP A 147 38.69 -29.44 48.77
N ALA A 148 38.07 -30.37 48.01
CA ALA A 148 37.56 -31.69 48.42
C ALA A 148 36.91 -31.92 49.82
N SER A 149 35.82 -32.68 49.97
CA SER A 149 34.95 -33.44 49.05
C SER A 149 33.90 -34.23 49.87
N LEU A 150 33.03 -35.03 49.21
CA LEU A 150 32.23 -36.15 49.78
C LEU A 150 31.09 -35.76 50.75
N THR A 151 29.92 -36.42 50.81
CA THR A 151 29.30 -37.47 49.96
C THR A 151 27.76 -37.48 50.08
N ALA A 152 27.12 -38.23 49.17
CA ALA A 152 25.77 -38.84 49.21
C ALA A 152 25.16 -39.11 50.61
N ALA A 153 23.84 -39.14 50.82
CA ALA A 153 22.83 -40.11 50.34
C ALA A 153 21.60 -40.01 51.31
N ASP A 154 20.39 -40.53 51.09
CA ASP A 154 19.63 -40.98 49.91
C ASP A 154 18.14 -41.24 50.32
N ALA A 155 17.23 -41.30 49.35
CA ALA A 155 15.93 -42.02 49.29
C ALA A 155 14.73 -41.75 50.25
N SER A 156 13.55 -41.77 49.61
CA SER A 156 12.22 -42.30 50.07
C SER A 156 11.34 -41.46 51.05
N ALA A 157 10.00 -41.58 51.03
CA ALA A 157 9.03 -41.95 49.98
C ALA A 157 7.58 -41.61 50.43
N ASP A 158 6.65 -41.52 49.46
CA ASP A 158 5.18 -41.67 49.45
C ASP A 158 4.35 -41.75 50.76
N ASP A 159 3.22 -41.02 50.81
CA ASP A 159 1.86 -41.61 50.63
C ASP A 159 0.78 -40.50 50.40
N ALA A 160 -0.45 -40.86 50.03
CA ALA A 160 -1.55 -39.94 49.66
C ALA A 160 -2.85 -40.14 50.48
N GLY A 161 -3.65 -39.08 50.62
CA GLY A 161 -4.97 -39.10 51.27
C GLY A 161 -5.72 -37.76 51.13
N ALA A 162 -7.06 -37.76 51.13
CA ALA A 162 -7.85 -36.61 50.62
C ALA A 162 -9.25 -36.40 51.28
N VAL A 163 -9.95 -35.36 50.79
CA VAL A 163 -11.40 -35.02 50.92
C VAL A 163 -11.81 -34.03 52.04
N THR A 164 -12.88 -33.25 51.76
CA THR A 164 -13.43 -32.07 52.49
C THR A 164 -14.79 -32.38 53.16
N PRO A 165 -15.52 -31.45 53.87
CA PRO A 165 -16.43 -30.49 53.20
C PRO A 165 -16.93 -29.19 53.96
N ALA A 166 -17.59 -28.27 53.21
CA ALA A 166 -18.70 -27.34 53.58
C ALA A 166 -18.52 -26.07 54.49
N ALA A 167 -19.53 -25.17 54.46
CA ALA A 167 -19.60 -23.78 55.02
C ALA A 167 -20.81 -23.58 56.01
N PRO A 168 -21.23 -22.37 56.54
CA PRO A 168 -21.75 -21.20 55.77
C PRO A 168 -21.71 -19.74 56.38
N GLU A 169 -22.04 -18.73 55.53
CA GLU A 169 -22.78 -17.44 55.74
C GLU A 169 -22.27 -16.20 56.57
N ALA A 170 -22.93 -15.04 56.36
CA ALA A 170 -22.57 -13.64 56.72
C ALA A 170 -23.78 -12.84 57.32
N PRO A 171 -23.74 -11.49 57.57
CA PRO A 171 -24.43 -10.56 56.62
C PRO A 171 -24.12 -9.00 56.63
N VAL A 172 -24.41 -8.34 55.48
CA VAL A 172 -24.91 -6.94 55.20
C VAL A 172 -24.20 -5.67 55.77
N THR A 173 -24.26 -4.46 55.15
CA THR A 173 -25.28 -3.78 54.29
C THR A 173 -24.68 -2.84 53.19
N ALA A 174 -25.36 -2.38 52.12
CA ALA A 174 -26.57 -2.83 51.38
C ALA A 174 -26.94 -1.98 50.11
N PRO A 175 -26.91 -0.62 50.09
CA PRO A 175 -27.57 0.24 49.07
C PRO A 175 -26.63 0.75 47.95
N ALA A 176 -27.02 1.42 46.85
CA ALA A 176 -28.27 1.66 46.04
C ALA A 176 -27.89 2.72 44.93
N ALA A 177 -28.66 3.15 43.91
CA ALA A 177 -29.74 2.69 42.99
C ALA A 177 -30.08 3.91 42.06
N PRO A 178 -30.95 3.88 41.00
CA PRO A 178 -31.75 2.80 40.42
C PRO A 178 -31.63 2.66 38.87
N GLY A 179 -32.46 1.81 38.24
CA GLY A 179 -32.67 1.74 36.79
C GLY A 179 -34.02 1.08 36.38
N PRO A 180 -34.48 1.22 35.12
CA PRO A 180 -35.72 0.62 34.58
C PRO A 180 -35.46 -0.52 33.56
N ALA A 181 -36.43 -1.22 32.97
CA ALA A 181 -37.75 -1.76 33.38
C ALA A 181 -38.24 -2.73 32.25
N ALA A 182 -39.07 -3.73 32.55
CA ALA A 182 -39.38 -4.84 31.62
C ALA A 182 -40.80 -4.80 30.98
N ALA A 183 -40.98 -5.57 29.90
CA ALA A 183 -42.24 -5.78 29.16
C ALA A 183 -42.41 -7.29 28.75
N PRO A 184 -43.62 -7.78 28.39
CA PRO A 184 -44.02 -9.18 28.60
C PRO A 184 -43.91 -10.13 27.38
N ALA A 185 -44.18 -11.42 27.63
CA ALA A 185 -44.05 -12.56 26.69
C ALA A 185 -45.38 -13.07 26.09
N ILE A 186 -45.27 -13.91 25.06
CA ILE A 186 -46.34 -14.64 24.34
C ILE A 186 -45.85 -16.09 24.10
N PRO A 187 -46.71 -17.15 24.15
CA PRO A 187 -46.24 -18.53 24.42
C PRO A 187 -45.88 -19.41 23.20
N GLU A 188 -45.28 -20.56 23.54
CA GLU A 188 -44.70 -21.62 22.70
C GLU A 188 -45.71 -22.74 22.31
N VAL A 189 -45.44 -23.47 21.22
CA VAL A 189 -46.11 -24.73 20.83
C VAL A 189 -45.08 -25.74 20.30
N VAL A 190 -45.23 -27.03 20.65
CA VAL A 190 -44.22 -28.10 20.51
C VAL A 190 -44.62 -29.17 19.47
N ILE A 191 -43.65 -29.71 18.71
CA ILE A 191 -43.73 -31.00 18.01
C ILE A 191 -42.36 -31.74 18.13
N PRO A 192 -42.30 -33.07 18.40
CA PRO A 192 -41.06 -33.83 18.68
C PRO A 192 -40.51 -34.67 17.50
N GLU A 193 -39.41 -35.40 17.76
CA GLU A 193 -38.70 -36.39 16.89
C GLU A 193 -39.51 -37.69 16.58
N GLN A 194 -39.05 -38.74 15.86
CA GLN A 194 -37.73 -39.12 15.27
C GLN A 194 -37.95 -39.84 13.89
N ILE A 195 -37.30 -40.91 13.37
CA ILE A 195 -36.38 -42.02 13.78
C ILE A 195 -35.38 -42.30 12.61
N ALA A 196 -34.35 -43.14 12.78
CA ALA A 196 -33.20 -43.33 11.87
C ALA A 196 -33.27 -44.50 10.83
N ALA A 197 -32.15 -44.68 10.09
CA ALA A 197 -31.89 -45.58 8.92
C ALA A 197 -31.61 -47.08 9.31
N PRO A 198 -31.08 -48.03 8.47
CA PRO A 198 -30.44 -48.00 7.12
C PRO A 198 -31.14 -48.93 6.07
N VAL A 199 -30.61 -49.59 4.99
CA VAL A 199 -29.26 -50.04 4.54
C VAL A 199 -29.12 -50.27 3.00
N THR A 200 -27.89 -50.13 2.48
CA THR A 200 -27.19 -50.75 1.31
C THR A 200 -27.89 -51.30 0.03
N ALA A 201 -27.48 -50.72 -1.12
CA ALA A 201 -26.76 -51.34 -2.26
C ALA A 201 -27.45 -51.87 -3.56
N ALA A 202 -27.05 -51.23 -4.68
CA ALA A 202 -26.55 -51.79 -5.97
C ALA A 202 -27.48 -52.15 -7.19
N ALA A 203 -26.92 -51.83 -8.38
CA ALA A 203 -27.06 -52.47 -9.71
C ALA A 203 -28.29 -52.24 -10.65
N THR A 204 -28.15 -51.23 -11.53
CA THR A 204 -28.32 -51.25 -13.01
C THR A 204 -29.34 -52.19 -13.73
N ALA A 205 -30.20 -51.61 -14.60
CA ALA A 205 -30.44 -52.03 -16.01
C ALA A 205 -31.31 -50.99 -16.80
N THR A 206 -31.40 -51.11 -18.13
CA THR A 206 -31.94 -50.10 -19.08
C THR A 206 -33.08 -50.57 -20.01
N SER A 207 -33.75 -49.59 -20.68
CA SER A 207 -34.49 -49.70 -21.98
C SER A 207 -35.94 -50.25 -21.98
N ARG A 208 -36.83 -50.05 -22.99
CA ARG A 208 -37.11 -48.98 -24.02
C ARG A 208 -38.43 -49.33 -24.78
N GLN A 209 -39.19 -48.31 -25.24
CA GLN A 209 -40.12 -48.35 -26.43
C GLN A 209 -41.36 -49.30 -26.35
N SER A 210 -42.46 -49.21 -27.14
CA SER A 210 -43.05 -48.20 -28.08
C SER A 210 -44.46 -48.61 -28.60
N ALA A 211 -45.29 -47.63 -29.05
CA ALA A 211 -46.26 -47.70 -30.19
C ALA A 211 -47.44 -48.73 -30.16
N ASP A 212 -48.55 -48.65 -30.92
CA ASP A 212 -49.30 -47.60 -31.68
C ASP A 212 -50.75 -48.09 -32.04
N GLY A 213 -51.57 -47.31 -32.78
CA GLY A 213 -52.73 -47.83 -33.57
C GLY A 213 -54.14 -47.21 -33.39
N THR A 214 -54.82 -46.90 -34.50
CA THR A 214 -56.25 -46.45 -34.68
C THR A 214 -56.84 -47.11 -35.97
N PRO A 215 -58.05 -46.84 -36.57
CA PRO A 215 -59.13 -45.85 -36.30
C PRO A 215 -60.61 -46.31 -36.53
N ASP A 216 -61.51 -45.31 -36.65
CA ASP A 216 -62.81 -45.24 -37.38
C ASP A 216 -64.18 -45.62 -36.74
N VAL A 217 -65.24 -45.07 -37.35
CA VAL A 217 -66.54 -44.66 -36.73
C VAL A 217 -67.73 -44.82 -37.72
N PRO A 218 -69.00 -44.92 -37.24
CA PRO A 218 -69.94 -43.79 -37.38
C PRO A 218 -70.99 -43.68 -36.22
N VAL A 219 -72.21 -43.20 -36.52
CA VAL A 219 -73.31 -42.73 -35.62
C VAL A 219 -74.65 -43.21 -36.23
N GLU A 220 -75.76 -43.52 -35.52
CA GLU A 220 -76.76 -42.57 -35.00
C GLU A 220 -77.96 -43.25 -34.27
N THR A 221 -78.65 -42.50 -33.39
CA THR A 221 -80.11 -42.30 -33.24
C THR A 221 -80.61 -42.06 -31.80
N PRO A 222 -81.66 -41.23 -31.56
CA PRO A 222 -81.74 -40.46 -30.31
C PRO A 222 -82.45 -41.11 -29.10
N ALA A 223 -83.16 -42.23 -29.26
CA ALA A 223 -83.89 -42.85 -28.13
C ALA A 223 -82.98 -43.64 -27.18
N ALA A 224 -81.85 -44.15 -27.68
CA ALA A 224 -80.82 -44.80 -26.86
C ALA A 224 -80.10 -43.81 -25.92
N LEU A 225 -80.10 -42.52 -26.24
CA LEU A 225 -79.43 -41.47 -25.46
C LEU A 225 -80.05 -41.17 -24.09
N ALA A 226 -81.28 -41.62 -23.80
CA ALA A 226 -81.91 -41.38 -22.50
C ALA A 226 -81.56 -42.45 -21.44
N LEU A 227 -81.64 -43.74 -21.81
CA LEU A 227 -81.43 -44.84 -20.85
C LEU A 227 -79.95 -45.27 -20.74
N LEU A 228 -79.15 -45.06 -21.79
CA LEU A 228 -77.70 -45.27 -21.72
C LEU A 228 -76.98 -44.14 -20.94
N ALA A 229 -77.59 -42.95 -20.84
CA ALA A 229 -77.03 -41.79 -20.13
C ALA A 229 -77.10 -41.88 -18.58
N TRP A 230 -77.73 -42.92 -18.03
CA TRP A 230 -77.67 -43.24 -16.61
C TRP A 230 -76.67 -44.36 -16.31
N THR A 231 -76.76 -45.50 -17.02
CA THR A 231 -75.86 -46.65 -16.80
C THR A 231 -74.45 -46.51 -17.39
N ARG A 232 -74.20 -45.60 -18.36
CA ARG A 232 -72.81 -45.22 -18.73
C ARG A 232 -72.22 -44.15 -17.80
N ARG A 233 -73.03 -43.46 -16.99
CA ARG A 233 -72.59 -42.42 -16.04
C ARG A 233 -72.10 -42.97 -14.69
N GLN A 234 -71.76 -44.27 -14.62
CA GLN A 234 -71.23 -44.94 -13.42
C GLN A 234 -70.05 -45.87 -13.71
N THR A 235 -69.57 -45.97 -14.96
CA THR A 235 -68.53 -46.95 -15.35
C THR A 235 -67.48 -46.44 -16.35
N GLU A 236 -67.48 -45.16 -16.74
CA GLU A 236 -66.35 -44.55 -17.48
C GLU A 236 -65.55 -43.53 -16.62
N ASP A 237 -66.13 -42.92 -15.58
CA ASP A 237 -65.38 -42.16 -14.56
C ASP A 237 -64.74 -43.04 -13.45
N VAL A 238 -64.74 -44.37 -13.63
CA VAL A 238 -64.02 -45.33 -12.76
C VAL A 238 -62.59 -45.60 -13.28
N LEU A 239 -62.14 -44.83 -14.30
CA LEU A 239 -60.77 -44.87 -14.82
C LEU A 239 -60.15 -43.47 -15.05
N LEU A 240 -60.62 -42.44 -14.33
CA LEU A 240 -59.83 -41.21 -14.10
C LEU A 240 -59.98 -40.60 -12.69
N LEU A 241 -60.42 -41.41 -11.72
CA LEU A 241 -60.02 -41.25 -10.32
C LEU A 241 -58.63 -41.87 -10.08
N GLU A 242 -57.68 -41.55 -10.96
CA GLU A 242 -56.32 -41.34 -10.46
C GLU A 242 -56.41 -40.15 -9.51
N SER A 243 -56.27 -40.43 -8.21
CA SER A 243 -56.04 -39.37 -7.24
C SER A 243 -54.85 -38.56 -7.72
N VAL A 244 -54.96 -37.23 -7.77
CA VAL A 244 -53.82 -36.34 -8.03
C VAL A 244 -52.92 -36.28 -6.79
N THR A 245 -52.37 -37.44 -6.43
CA THR A 245 -51.15 -37.63 -5.64
C THR A 245 -49.93 -37.33 -6.51
N GLY A 246 -50.04 -36.30 -7.37
CA GLY A 246 -48.89 -35.70 -8.01
C GLY A 246 -48.00 -35.13 -6.91
N ILE A 247 -46.72 -35.47 -6.94
CA ILE A 247 -45.76 -34.89 -6.02
C ILE A 247 -45.56 -33.44 -6.48
N PRO A 248 -45.82 -32.41 -5.64
CA PRO A 248 -45.57 -31.02 -6.02
C PRO A 248 -44.10 -30.83 -6.42
N PRO A 249 -43.79 -29.97 -7.40
CA PRO A 249 -42.41 -29.82 -7.88
C PRO A 249 -41.48 -29.40 -6.74
N SER A 250 -40.42 -30.18 -6.51
CA SER A 250 -39.41 -29.88 -5.50
C SER A 250 -38.34 -28.97 -6.10
N ALA A 251 -37.82 -28.00 -5.34
CA ALA A 251 -36.84 -27.06 -5.86
C ALA A 251 -35.76 -26.67 -4.83
N THR A 252 -34.49 -26.72 -5.25
CA THR A 252 -33.34 -26.37 -4.41
C THR A 252 -32.55 -25.21 -5.03
N PRO A 253 -32.35 -24.09 -4.31
CA PRO A 253 -31.56 -22.98 -4.81
C PRO A 253 -30.06 -23.30 -4.76
N THR A 254 -29.33 -22.86 -5.78
CA THR A 254 -27.86 -22.82 -5.84
C THR A 254 -27.43 -21.43 -6.28
N GLN A 255 -26.40 -20.86 -5.67
CA GLN A 255 -25.93 -19.51 -5.98
C GLN A 255 -24.41 -19.44 -6.02
N GLY A 256 -23.88 -18.52 -6.84
CA GLY A 256 -22.48 -18.16 -6.83
C GLY A 256 -22.12 -17.24 -5.66
N THR A 257 -20.85 -16.86 -5.58
CA THR A 257 -20.40 -15.74 -4.74
C THR A 257 -20.95 -14.41 -5.28
N PRO A 258 -21.10 -13.37 -4.43
CA PRO A 258 -21.40 -12.03 -4.90
C PRO A 258 -20.35 -11.52 -5.91
N ASP A 259 -20.79 -10.83 -6.97
CA ASP A 259 -19.91 -9.91 -7.69
C ASP A 259 -19.40 -8.85 -6.71
N GLN A 260 -18.08 -8.81 -6.55
CA GLN A 260 -17.44 -8.04 -5.50
C GLN A 260 -17.60 -6.52 -5.69
N ASN A 261 -17.84 -6.03 -6.91
CA ASN A 261 -18.05 -4.61 -7.17
C ASN A 261 -19.47 -4.15 -6.82
N THR A 262 -20.48 -4.90 -7.26
CA THR A 262 -21.90 -4.52 -7.19
C THR A 262 -22.66 -5.16 -6.03
N GLY A 263 -22.14 -6.26 -5.48
CA GLY A 263 -22.86 -7.14 -4.55
C GLY A 263 -23.85 -8.08 -5.23
N THR A 264 -23.90 -8.12 -6.57
CA THR A 264 -24.88 -8.91 -7.33
C THR A 264 -24.63 -10.41 -7.18
N VAL A 265 -25.64 -11.17 -6.77
CA VAL A 265 -25.59 -12.63 -6.66
C VAL A 265 -26.35 -13.24 -7.83
N THR A 266 -25.71 -14.15 -8.58
CA THR A 266 -26.37 -14.96 -9.61
C THR A 266 -26.52 -16.41 -9.15
N GLY A 267 -27.55 -17.09 -9.64
CA GLY A 267 -27.84 -18.46 -9.24
C GLY A 267 -28.94 -19.12 -10.08
N ALA A 268 -29.42 -20.27 -9.60
CA ALA A 268 -30.51 -21.01 -10.17
C ALA A 268 -31.36 -21.68 -9.09
N ILE A 269 -32.66 -21.74 -9.32
CA ILE A 269 -33.64 -22.49 -8.53
C ILE A 269 -33.88 -23.80 -9.28
N ASN A 270 -33.22 -24.87 -8.85
CA ASN A 270 -33.20 -26.13 -9.56
C ASN A 270 -34.46 -26.93 -9.22
N GLY A 271 -35.52 -26.74 -10.00
CA GLY A 271 -36.76 -27.48 -9.88
C GLY A 271 -36.69 -28.89 -10.47
N THR A 272 -37.42 -29.82 -9.85
CA THR A 272 -37.63 -31.20 -10.31
C THR A 272 -39.11 -31.54 -10.19
N GLY A 273 -39.68 -32.14 -11.24
CA GLY A 273 -41.09 -32.49 -11.32
C GLY A 273 -41.41 -33.30 -12.59
N PRO A 274 -42.63 -33.87 -12.70
CA PRO A 274 -43.01 -34.70 -13.84
C PRO A 274 -43.32 -33.89 -15.11
N ASN A 275 -43.71 -32.62 -14.97
CA ASN A 275 -44.08 -31.72 -16.05
C ASN A 275 -43.07 -30.54 -16.18
N PRO A 276 -43.06 -29.81 -17.31
CA PRO A 276 -42.24 -28.60 -17.47
C PRO A 276 -42.54 -27.55 -16.40
N LEU A 277 -41.49 -26.98 -15.81
CA LEU A 277 -41.62 -26.11 -14.63
C LEU A 277 -41.62 -24.62 -14.99
N SER A 278 -42.41 -23.87 -14.23
CA SER A 278 -42.49 -22.40 -14.24
C SER A 278 -42.05 -21.81 -12.90
N TYR A 279 -41.38 -20.67 -12.94
CA TYR A 279 -40.75 -20.03 -11.77
C TYR A 279 -41.21 -18.57 -11.68
N ASN A 280 -41.94 -18.22 -10.62
CA ASN A 280 -42.51 -16.88 -10.44
C ASN A 280 -42.18 -16.32 -9.06
N VAL A 281 -41.64 -15.10 -8.97
CA VAL A 281 -41.39 -14.42 -7.69
C VAL A 281 -42.73 -14.11 -7.03
N SER A 282 -42.99 -14.72 -5.87
CA SER A 282 -44.23 -14.54 -5.09
C SER A 282 -44.04 -13.65 -3.86
N ALA A 283 -42.80 -13.47 -3.40
CA ALA A 283 -42.40 -12.36 -2.54
C ALA A 283 -41.03 -11.84 -2.98
N GLY A 284 -40.92 -10.54 -3.23
CA GLY A 284 -39.65 -9.89 -3.60
C GLY A 284 -38.70 -9.71 -2.41
N PRO A 285 -37.40 -9.47 -2.67
CA PRO A 285 -36.42 -9.11 -1.64
C PRO A 285 -36.78 -7.79 -0.96
N GLY A 286 -36.36 -7.62 0.30
CA GLY A 286 -36.64 -6.42 1.09
C GLY A 286 -35.60 -5.31 0.96
N ARG A 287 -34.38 -5.64 0.50
CA ARG A 287 -33.20 -4.76 0.53
C ARG A 287 -32.45 -4.71 -0.81
N GLY A 288 -33.00 -5.32 -1.86
CA GLY A 288 -32.47 -5.35 -3.22
C GLY A 288 -33.58 -5.50 -4.26
N THR A 289 -33.20 -5.99 -5.44
CA THR A 289 -34.12 -6.42 -6.51
C THR A 289 -33.75 -7.82 -6.98
N VAL A 290 -34.70 -8.57 -7.55
CA VAL A 290 -34.42 -9.87 -8.14
C VAL A 290 -35.14 -10.03 -9.48
N THR A 291 -34.43 -10.61 -10.46
CA THR A 291 -35.03 -11.13 -11.70
C THR A 291 -34.87 -12.65 -11.69
N VAL A 292 -35.95 -13.39 -12.00
CA VAL A 292 -35.95 -14.85 -12.14
C VAL A 292 -36.45 -15.21 -13.54
N HIS A 293 -35.71 -16.06 -14.26
CA HIS A 293 -36.07 -16.51 -15.59
C HIS A 293 -37.18 -17.58 -15.53
N PRO A 294 -38.36 -17.33 -16.10
CA PRO A 294 -39.59 -18.03 -15.71
C PRO A 294 -39.67 -19.50 -16.14
N ALA A 295 -38.76 -19.97 -17.01
CA ALA A 295 -38.72 -21.36 -17.49
C ALA A 295 -37.48 -22.15 -17.02
N THR A 296 -36.54 -21.53 -16.30
CA THR A 296 -35.29 -22.21 -15.88
C THR A 296 -34.90 -21.96 -14.42
N GLY A 297 -35.58 -21.06 -13.71
CA GLY A 297 -35.25 -20.73 -12.31
C GLY A 297 -33.93 -19.98 -12.13
N ALA A 298 -33.18 -19.70 -13.22
CA ALA A 298 -31.98 -18.89 -13.19
C ALA A 298 -32.31 -17.47 -12.68
N PHE A 299 -31.54 -16.95 -11.74
CA PHE A 299 -31.83 -15.67 -11.10
C PHE A 299 -30.61 -14.75 -10.97
N THR A 300 -30.90 -13.46 -10.90
CA THR A 300 -29.96 -12.39 -10.57
C THR A 300 -30.58 -11.54 -9.46
N TYR A 301 -29.94 -11.50 -8.30
CA TYR A 301 -30.25 -10.59 -7.20
C TYR A 301 -29.24 -9.45 -7.17
N THR A 302 -29.69 -8.21 -7.07
CA THR A 302 -28.84 -7.03 -6.90
C THR A 302 -29.25 -6.27 -5.64
N PRO A 303 -28.39 -6.19 -4.61
CA PRO A 303 -28.68 -5.44 -3.38
C PRO A 303 -28.66 -3.93 -3.65
N THR A 304 -29.41 -3.17 -2.84
CA THR A 304 -29.32 -1.70 -2.86
C THR A 304 -28.04 -1.18 -2.22
N THR A 305 -27.60 0.01 -2.64
CA THR A 305 -26.47 0.75 -2.08
C THR A 305 -26.66 0.98 -0.57
N ALA A 306 -27.89 1.32 -0.15
CA ALA A 306 -28.25 1.44 1.26
C ALA A 306 -28.07 0.13 2.03
N ALA A 307 -28.52 -1.00 1.46
CA ALA A 307 -28.38 -2.30 2.09
C ALA A 307 -26.91 -2.70 2.29
N ARG A 308 -26.05 -2.47 1.29
CA ARG A 308 -24.60 -2.75 1.38
C ARG A 308 -23.90 -1.85 2.39
N LEU A 309 -24.25 -0.56 2.45
CA LEU A 309 -23.68 0.36 3.43
C LEU A 309 -24.14 0.02 4.86
N ALA A 310 -25.38 -0.44 5.03
CA ALA A 310 -25.89 -0.92 6.33
C ALA A 310 -25.22 -2.24 6.77
N ALA A 311 -25.01 -3.19 5.85
CA ALA A 311 -24.26 -4.42 6.12
C ALA A 311 -22.84 -4.12 6.64
N GLY A 312 -22.20 -3.08 6.12
CA GLY A 312 -20.88 -2.59 6.58
C GLY A 312 -20.85 -1.96 7.99
N ILE A 313 -21.98 -1.91 8.71
CA ILE A 313 -22.06 -1.47 10.11
C ILE A 313 -22.02 -2.67 11.08
N THR A 314 -22.40 -3.87 10.61
CA THR A 314 -22.49 -5.09 11.42
C THR A 314 -21.31 -6.04 11.17
N ALA A 315 -20.73 -6.59 12.23
CA ALA A 315 -19.65 -7.58 12.14
C ALA A 315 -20.14 -9.02 11.84
N ALA A 316 -21.43 -9.21 11.60
CA ALA A 316 -22.03 -10.48 11.22
C ALA A 316 -22.39 -10.47 9.73
N ALA A 317 -22.31 -11.63 9.08
CA ALA A 317 -22.73 -11.76 7.68
C ALA A 317 -24.21 -11.39 7.51
N ASP A 318 -24.48 -10.51 6.55
CA ASP A 318 -25.80 -9.93 6.32
C ASP A 318 -26.46 -10.53 5.07
N TYR A 319 -27.78 -10.63 5.07
CA TYR A 319 -28.56 -11.38 4.09
C TYR A 319 -29.88 -10.69 3.74
N ASP A 320 -30.39 -11.00 2.55
CA ASP A 320 -31.74 -10.67 2.08
C ASP A 320 -32.42 -11.95 1.58
N THR A 321 -33.76 -11.95 1.50
CA THR A 321 -34.55 -13.15 1.20
C THR A 321 -35.68 -12.86 0.24
N PHE A 322 -35.86 -13.72 -0.75
CA PHE A 322 -37.01 -13.65 -1.67
C PHE A 322 -37.66 -15.03 -1.86
N THR A 323 -38.95 -15.05 -2.16
CA THR A 323 -39.73 -16.29 -2.29
C THR A 323 -40.17 -16.47 -3.74
N VAL A 324 -39.97 -17.68 -4.27
CA VAL A 324 -40.38 -18.08 -5.61
C VAL A 324 -41.38 -19.22 -5.52
N THR A 325 -42.50 -19.08 -6.20
CA THR A 325 -43.43 -20.18 -6.47
C THR A 325 -42.93 -20.96 -7.68
N VAL A 326 -42.74 -22.27 -7.51
CA VAL A 326 -42.39 -23.20 -8.58
C VAL A 326 -43.62 -24.02 -8.90
N GLY A 327 -44.09 -23.99 -10.15
CA GLY A 327 -45.35 -24.63 -10.55
C GLY A 327 -45.24 -25.38 -11.88
N ASP A 328 -45.89 -26.52 -11.98
CA ASP A 328 -45.79 -27.45 -13.13
C ASP A 328 -46.98 -27.35 -14.12
N GLY A 329 -47.86 -26.38 -13.89
CA GLY A 329 -49.14 -26.20 -14.59
C GLY A 329 -50.35 -26.77 -13.86
N THR A 330 -50.15 -27.68 -12.89
CA THR A 330 -51.22 -28.32 -12.10
C THR A 330 -51.03 -28.20 -10.59
N LEU A 331 -49.79 -28.31 -10.12
CA LEU A 331 -49.38 -28.21 -8.73
C LEU A 331 -48.27 -27.18 -8.59
N SER A 332 -48.08 -26.67 -7.36
CA SER A 332 -47.00 -25.73 -7.05
C SER A 332 -46.46 -25.90 -5.63
N SER A 333 -45.20 -25.49 -5.47
CA SER A 333 -44.51 -25.34 -4.19
C SER A 333 -43.97 -23.91 -4.07
N THR A 334 -43.42 -23.56 -2.91
CA THR A 334 -42.69 -22.31 -2.72
C THR A 334 -41.31 -22.58 -2.13
N VAL A 335 -40.31 -21.87 -2.61
CA VAL A 335 -38.93 -21.92 -2.11
C VAL A 335 -38.49 -20.51 -1.69
N THR A 336 -37.90 -20.42 -0.51
CA THR A 336 -37.25 -19.18 -0.04
C THR A 336 -35.77 -19.25 -0.42
N VAL A 337 -35.27 -18.20 -1.06
CA VAL A 337 -33.86 -18.07 -1.45
C VAL A 337 -33.22 -17.00 -0.56
N THR A 338 -32.11 -17.35 0.09
CA THR A 338 -31.36 -16.47 0.99
C THR A 338 -30.04 -16.08 0.33
N VAL A 339 -29.89 -14.79 0.02
CA VAL A 339 -28.76 -14.21 -0.71
C VAL A 339 -27.91 -13.33 0.22
N PRO A 340 -26.57 -13.46 0.22
CA PRO A 340 -25.70 -12.61 1.02
C PRO A 340 -25.66 -11.17 0.48
N VAL A 341 -25.61 -10.19 1.38
CA VAL A 341 -25.48 -8.76 1.08
C VAL A 341 -24.04 -8.34 1.36
N LEU A 342 -23.20 -8.35 0.32
CA LEU A 342 -21.79 -7.98 0.43
C LEU A 342 -21.64 -6.51 0.89
N PRO A 343 -20.91 -6.22 1.97
CA PRO A 343 -20.84 -4.88 2.53
C PRO A 343 -20.16 -3.85 1.60
N SER A 344 -20.40 -2.57 1.91
CA SER A 344 -19.72 -1.42 1.34
C SER A 344 -19.31 -0.44 2.44
N ALA A 345 -18.16 0.21 2.26
CA ALA A 345 -17.65 1.25 3.15
C ALA A 345 -17.56 2.58 2.41
N LEU A 346 -17.72 3.69 3.14
CA LEU A 346 -17.34 5.02 2.65
C LEU A 346 -15.91 5.30 3.07
N SER A 347 -15.05 5.60 2.10
CA SER A 347 -13.63 5.91 2.26
C SER A 347 -13.26 7.24 1.59
N GLY A 348 -12.02 7.68 1.79
CA GLY A 348 -11.65 9.09 1.66
C GLY A 348 -11.97 9.85 2.96
N PRO A 349 -12.05 11.19 2.93
CA PRO A 349 -11.98 12.07 1.76
C PRO A 349 -10.57 12.20 1.17
N SER A 350 -10.44 12.19 -0.16
CA SER A 350 -9.27 12.78 -0.85
C SER A 350 -9.57 14.23 -1.25
N SER A 351 -8.54 15.06 -1.44
CA SER A 351 -8.70 16.48 -1.80
C SER A 351 -7.95 16.83 -3.08
N LYS A 352 -8.55 17.72 -3.88
CA LYS A 352 -8.00 18.25 -5.13
C LYS A 352 -8.26 19.76 -5.20
N GLY A 353 -7.21 20.58 -5.24
CA GLY A 353 -7.36 22.04 -5.40
C GLY A 353 -8.07 22.42 -6.71
N VAL A 354 -8.97 23.40 -6.64
CA VAL A 354 -9.74 23.96 -7.77
C VAL A 354 -9.61 25.48 -7.81
N GLY A 355 -10.52 26.19 -8.49
CA GLY A 355 -10.54 27.66 -8.49
C GLY A 355 -11.14 28.24 -7.21
N TRP A 356 -11.00 29.56 -7.03
CA TRP A 356 -11.41 30.25 -5.81
C TRP A 356 -12.94 30.24 -5.60
N SER A 357 -13.39 29.91 -4.38
CA SER A 357 -14.79 29.76 -3.95
C SER A 357 -15.60 28.82 -4.85
N PRO A 358 -15.29 27.51 -4.91
CA PRO A 358 -16.11 26.55 -5.64
C PRO A 358 -17.51 26.45 -5.03
N ALA A 359 -18.53 26.44 -5.89
CA ALA A 359 -19.92 26.65 -5.49
C ALA A 359 -20.93 25.76 -6.21
N GLY A 360 -20.49 24.91 -7.14
CA GLY A 360 -21.31 23.94 -7.85
C GLY A 360 -20.44 22.87 -8.48
N VAL A 361 -20.95 21.65 -8.61
CA VAL A 361 -20.26 20.52 -9.26
C VAL A 361 -21.24 19.73 -10.13
N ALA A 362 -20.79 19.34 -11.33
CA ALA A 362 -21.49 18.43 -12.23
C ALA A 362 -20.50 17.36 -12.73
N VAL A 363 -20.98 16.16 -13.07
CA VAL A 363 -20.13 14.99 -13.33
C VAL A 363 -20.62 14.25 -14.56
N SER A 364 -19.69 13.80 -15.41
CA SER A 364 -19.94 12.84 -16.50
C SER A 364 -19.13 11.56 -16.27
N ALA A 365 -19.32 10.55 -17.13
CA ALA A 365 -18.60 9.28 -17.02
C ALA A 365 -17.07 9.42 -16.94
N GLY A 366 -16.48 10.44 -17.60
CA GLY A 366 -15.02 10.68 -17.62
C GLY A 366 -14.54 11.98 -16.97
N LYS A 367 -15.39 12.98 -16.74
CA LYS A 367 -14.98 14.32 -16.28
C LYS A 367 -15.81 14.83 -15.09
N ILE A 368 -15.20 15.66 -14.26
CA ILE A 368 -15.86 16.46 -13.21
C ILE A 368 -15.75 17.93 -13.61
N TYR A 369 -16.81 18.71 -13.41
CA TYR A 369 -16.88 20.13 -13.73
C TYR A 369 -17.22 20.91 -12.46
N VAL A 370 -16.29 21.71 -11.96
CA VAL A 370 -16.46 22.49 -10.71
C VAL A 370 -16.57 23.97 -11.03
N ALA A 371 -17.70 24.59 -10.69
CA ALA A 371 -17.95 26.03 -10.87
C ALA A 371 -17.32 26.85 -9.75
N ASN A 372 -16.34 27.69 -10.10
CA ASN A 372 -15.53 28.48 -9.17
C ASN A 372 -16.03 29.93 -9.15
N ALA A 373 -16.82 30.28 -8.14
CA ALA A 373 -17.54 31.55 -8.07
C ALA A 373 -16.63 32.77 -7.97
N GLY A 374 -15.52 32.64 -7.23
CA GLY A 374 -14.56 33.72 -6.99
C GLY A 374 -13.65 33.96 -8.18
N SER A 375 -13.11 32.90 -8.79
CA SER A 375 -12.21 33.02 -9.96
C SER A 375 -12.94 33.21 -11.30
N ASN A 376 -14.27 33.06 -11.34
CA ASN A 376 -15.09 33.15 -12.57
C ASN A 376 -14.69 32.09 -13.63
N THR A 377 -14.41 30.88 -13.15
CA THR A 377 -13.95 29.75 -13.98
C THR A 377 -14.74 28.47 -13.70
N VAL A 378 -14.61 27.49 -14.58
CA VAL A 378 -14.87 26.08 -14.29
C VAL A 378 -13.55 25.32 -14.30
N SER A 379 -13.32 24.49 -13.28
CA SER A 379 -12.25 23.48 -13.28
C SER A 379 -12.81 22.18 -13.86
N VAL A 380 -12.26 21.73 -14.99
CA VAL A 380 -12.59 20.47 -15.65
C VAL A 380 -11.53 19.45 -15.28
N ILE A 381 -11.89 18.45 -14.48
CA ILE A 381 -10.99 17.44 -13.93
C ILE A 381 -11.26 16.10 -14.59
N ASP A 382 -10.21 15.38 -14.98
CA ASP A 382 -10.31 14.02 -15.47
C ASP A 382 -10.46 13.00 -14.32
N ARG A 383 -11.48 12.13 -14.40
CA ARG A 383 -11.81 11.18 -13.31
C ARG A 383 -10.75 10.11 -13.06
N VAL A 384 -9.90 9.80 -14.05
CA VAL A 384 -8.92 8.69 -13.97
C VAL A 384 -7.52 9.22 -13.68
N THR A 385 -7.11 10.29 -14.35
CA THR A 385 -5.75 10.86 -14.28
C THR A 385 -5.63 12.06 -13.33
N GLY A 386 -6.76 12.64 -12.90
CA GLY A 386 -6.76 13.88 -12.10
C GLY A 386 -6.23 15.11 -12.85
N ALA A 387 -5.95 15.03 -14.15
CA ALA A 387 -5.54 16.16 -14.98
C ALA A 387 -6.63 17.26 -14.96
N THR A 388 -6.24 18.53 -14.97
CA THR A 388 -7.18 19.64 -14.74
C THR A 388 -7.01 20.76 -15.77
N THR A 389 -8.09 21.10 -16.47
CA THR A 389 -8.19 22.22 -17.41
C THR A 389 -9.07 23.32 -16.82
N THR A 390 -8.68 24.59 -16.93
CA THR A 390 -9.46 25.72 -16.41
C THR A 390 -10.13 26.49 -17.56
N VAL A 391 -11.45 26.68 -17.46
CA VAL A 391 -12.27 27.34 -18.48
C VAL A 391 -12.84 28.63 -17.91
N LYS A 392 -12.65 29.78 -18.58
CA LYS A 392 -13.22 31.06 -18.13
C LYS A 392 -14.69 31.18 -18.55
N VAL A 393 -15.56 31.61 -17.64
CA VAL A 393 -17.03 31.63 -17.83
C VAL A 393 -17.65 32.99 -17.48
N VAL A 394 -18.98 33.04 -17.36
CA VAL A 394 -19.73 34.16 -16.75
C VAL A 394 -19.23 34.52 -15.35
N SER A 395 -19.48 35.76 -14.91
CA SER A 395 -19.07 36.21 -13.58
C SER A 395 -19.92 35.58 -12.47
N SER A 396 -19.31 35.33 -11.31
CA SER A 396 -19.92 34.64 -10.16
C SER A 396 -20.74 33.39 -10.54
N PRO A 397 -20.13 32.37 -11.17
CA PRO A 397 -20.82 31.12 -11.47
C PRO A 397 -21.24 30.44 -10.15
N LYS A 398 -22.53 30.16 -10.01
CA LYS A 398 -23.13 29.50 -8.83
C LYS A 398 -23.96 28.26 -9.20
N ALA A 399 -24.54 28.23 -10.40
CA ALA A 399 -25.32 27.11 -10.90
C ALA A 399 -24.51 26.32 -11.94
N ILE A 400 -24.59 24.99 -11.95
CA ILE A 400 -23.98 24.16 -12.99
C ILE A 400 -24.80 22.89 -13.24
N ALA A 401 -25.02 22.53 -14.50
CA ALA A 401 -25.63 21.26 -14.91
C ALA A 401 -24.97 20.72 -16.18
N LEU A 402 -24.99 19.40 -16.34
CA LEU A 402 -24.65 18.69 -17.58
C LEU A 402 -25.95 18.44 -18.36
N SER A 403 -25.91 18.35 -19.69
CA SER A 403 -27.01 17.75 -20.46
C SER A 403 -27.01 16.22 -20.36
N ASP A 404 -28.18 15.60 -20.44
CA ASP A 404 -28.36 14.14 -20.35
C ASP A 404 -27.54 13.34 -21.38
N ASP A 405 -27.29 13.93 -22.56
CA ASP A 405 -26.42 13.38 -23.61
C ASP A 405 -24.91 13.53 -23.33
N GLY A 406 -24.55 14.23 -22.25
CA GLY A 406 -23.17 14.53 -21.87
C GLY A 406 -22.43 15.53 -22.77
N THR A 407 -23.06 16.14 -23.78
CA THR A 407 -22.38 16.98 -24.79
C THR A 407 -22.14 18.43 -24.36
N ARG A 408 -22.91 18.94 -23.40
CA ARG A 408 -22.86 20.34 -22.94
C ARG A 408 -22.87 20.46 -21.41
N VAL A 409 -22.15 21.46 -20.90
CA VAL A 409 -22.25 21.92 -19.51
C VAL A 409 -22.78 23.34 -19.51
N TYR A 410 -23.86 23.59 -18.79
CA TYR A 410 -24.49 24.91 -18.62
C TYR A 410 -24.08 25.49 -17.27
N VAL A 411 -23.50 26.69 -17.26
CA VAL A 411 -22.92 27.33 -16.07
C VAL A 411 -23.60 28.68 -15.84
N GLY A 412 -24.47 28.77 -14.84
CA GLY A 412 -25.24 29.96 -14.50
C GLY A 412 -24.49 30.89 -13.54
N GLY A 413 -24.42 32.17 -13.89
CA GLY A 413 -23.81 33.22 -13.08
C GLY A 413 -24.63 34.51 -13.08
N SER A 414 -23.97 35.66 -12.94
CA SER A 414 -24.64 36.96 -12.91
C SER A 414 -25.18 37.35 -14.30
N ASN A 415 -26.49 37.49 -14.41
CA ASN A 415 -27.28 37.88 -15.60
C ASN A 415 -27.10 37.00 -16.86
N ALA A 416 -26.36 35.89 -16.79
CA ALA A 416 -26.06 35.06 -17.95
C ALA A 416 -25.67 33.62 -17.60
N ILE A 417 -25.70 32.76 -18.62
CA ILE A 417 -25.27 31.36 -18.61
C ILE A 417 -24.12 31.22 -19.64
N SER A 418 -23.02 30.55 -19.26
CA SER A 418 -22.03 30.02 -20.21
C SER A 418 -22.41 28.59 -20.60
N VAL A 419 -22.38 28.27 -21.90
CA VAL A 419 -22.51 26.89 -22.40
C VAL A 419 -21.13 26.41 -22.83
N ILE A 420 -20.62 25.38 -22.17
CA ILE A 420 -19.34 24.73 -22.47
C ILE A 420 -19.62 23.47 -23.30
N SER A 421 -18.85 23.25 -24.37
CA SER A 421 -18.83 21.98 -25.11
C SER A 421 -17.93 20.97 -24.39
N THR A 422 -18.41 19.76 -24.12
CA THR A 422 -17.61 18.75 -23.41
C THR A 422 -16.57 18.07 -24.30
N ALA A 423 -16.70 18.17 -25.62
CA ALA A 423 -15.77 17.58 -26.59
C ALA A 423 -14.42 18.34 -26.71
N ASN A 424 -14.39 19.63 -26.34
CA ASN A 424 -13.19 20.48 -26.44
C ASN A 424 -13.00 21.42 -25.23
N HIS A 425 -13.90 21.38 -24.24
CA HIS A 425 -13.88 22.17 -23.01
C HIS A 425 -13.83 23.70 -23.23
N THR A 426 -14.41 24.21 -24.33
CA THR A 426 -14.53 25.67 -24.58
C THR A 426 -15.96 26.18 -24.43
N VAL A 427 -16.11 27.46 -24.07
CA VAL A 427 -17.42 28.14 -24.07
C VAL A 427 -17.85 28.38 -25.52
N VAL A 428 -18.92 27.70 -25.94
CA VAL A 428 -19.48 27.78 -27.31
C VAL A 428 -20.63 28.77 -27.43
N GLN A 429 -21.30 29.12 -26.33
CA GLN A 429 -22.37 30.12 -26.30
C GLN A 429 -22.41 30.84 -24.94
N LYS A 430 -22.88 32.09 -24.95
CA LYS A 430 -23.32 32.81 -23.76
C LYS A 430 -24.77 33.23 -23.94
N ILE A 431 -25.62 32.93 -22.95
CA ILE A 431 -27.07 33.24 -22.98
C ILE A 431 -27.34 34.28 -21.90
N THR A 432 -27.90 35.43 -22.28
CA THR A 432 -28.24 36.51 -21.32
C THR A 432 -29.63 36.29 -20.73
N THR A 433 -29.74 36.24 -19.40
CA THR A 433 -31.01 36.08 -18.68
C THR A 433 -31.58 37.40 -18.18
N ASN A 434 -30.74 38.39 -17.87
CA ASN A 434 -31.10 39.64 -17.17
C ASN A 434 -31.82 39.43 -15.82
N GLY A 435 -31.73 38.23 -15.25
CA GLY A 435 -32.44 37.80 -14.04
C GLY A 435 -31.77 38.17 -12.71
N GLY A 436 -30.70 38.97 -12.73
CA GLY A 436 -29.76 39.02 -11.60
C GLY A 436 -28.94 37.73 -11.55
N GLN A 437 -28.65 37.23 -10.34
CA GLN A 437 -27.87 36.01 -10.17
C GLN A 437 -28.69 34.75 -10.52
N VAL A 438 -28.15 33.90 -11.41
CA VAL A 438 -28.62 32.51 -11.59
C VAL A 438 -28.08 31.66 -10.43
N TYR A 439 -28.94 30.87 -9.81
CA TYR A 439 -28.63 30.13 -8.58
C TYR A 439 -28.78 28.60 -8.74
N GLY A 440 -29.93 28.14 -9.22
CA GLY A 440 -30.16 26.79 -9.73
C GLY A 440 -30.32 26.78 -11.26
N ILE A 441 -29.94 25.65 -11.86
CA ILE A 441 -30.14 25.34 -13.28
C ILE A 441 -30.46 23.86 -13.44
N ASP A 442 -31.42 23.55 -14.31
CA ASP A 442 -31.81 22.18 -14.64
C ASP A 442 -32.14 22.05 -16.14
N VAL A 443 -32.10 20.82 -16.68
CA VAL A 443 -32.22 20.50 -18.10
C VAL A 443 -33.44 19.60 -18.32
N SER A 444 -34.15 19.72 -19.44
CA SER A 444 -35.18 18.73 -19.80
C SER A 444 -34.54 17.47 -20.39
N ALA A 445 -35.12 16.30 -20.09
CA ALA A 445 -34.60 14.99 -20.53
C ALA A 445 -34.55 14.77 -22.06
N ASP A 446 -35.13 15.68 -22.86
CA ASP A 446 -35.00 15.74 -24.33
C ASP A 446 -33.83 16.64 -24.80
N GLY A 447 -33.08 17.23 -23.86
CA GLY A 447 -32.05 18.25 -24.09
C GLY A 447 -32.56 19.57 -24.67
N GLY A 448 -33.87 19.72 -24.93
CA GLY A 448 -34.47 20.81 -25.71
C GLY A 448 -34.69 22.11 -24.94
N ARG A 449 -34.67 22.07 -23.60
CA ARG A 449 -34.85 23.23 -22.73
C ARG A 449 -33.87 23.19 -21.56
N ILE A 450 -33.52 24.39 -21.08
CA ILE A 450 -32.95 24.59 -19.74
C ILE A 450 -33.83 25.55 -18.94
N TYR A 451 -33.86 25.33 -17.63
CA TYR A 451 -34.65 26.09 -16.67
C TYR A 451 -33.72 26.71 -15.64
N VAL A 452 -33.83 28.03 -15.42
CA VAL A 452 -32.93 28.76 -14.50
C VAL A 452 -33.69 29.64 -13.52
N THR A 453 -33.27 29.63 -12.26
CA THR A 453 -33.84 30.50 -11.22
C THR A 453 -33.13 31.85 -11.19
N ASN A 454 -33.90 32.92 -11.32
CA ASN A 454 -33.43 34.29 -11.29
C ASN A 454 -33.57 34.86 -9.87
N ASN A 455 -32.59 34.59 -9.00
CA ASN A 455 -32.69 34.82 -7.55
C ASN A 455 -33.02 36.29 -7.21
N GLY A 456 -32.41 37.24 -7.93
CA GLY A 456 -32.62 38.67 -7.76
C GLY A 456 -33.89 39.25 -8.41
N LYS A 457 -34.73 38.42 -9.04
CA LYS A 457 -35.96 38.83 -9.73
C LYS A 457 -37.20 38.02 -9.36
N ASN A 458 -37.08 36.98 -8.52
CA ASN A 458 -38.19 36.09 -8.13
C ASN A 458 -38.89 35.41 -9.34
N THR A 459 -38.11 35.00 -10.35
CA THR A 459 -38.64 34.29 -11.53
C THR A 459 -37.85 33.04 -11.88
N VAL A 460 -38.44 32.16 -12.69
CA VAL A 460 -37.74 31.15 -13.47
C VAL A 460 -37.78 31.56 -14.94
N SER A 461 -36.66 31.46 -15.66
CA SER A 461 -36.64 31.57 -17.12
C SER A 461 -36.54 30.19 -17.76
N VAL A 462 -37.39 29.94 -18.75
CA VAL A 462 -37.38 28.76 -19.62
C VAL A 462 -36.65 29.16 -20.91
N ILE A 463 -35.61 28.44 -21.27
CA ILE A 463 -34.75 28.75 -22.43
C ILE A 463 -34.73 27.54 -23.36
N ASN A 464 -34.90 27.77 -24.67
CA ASN A 464 -34.75 26.74 -25.70
C ASN A 464 -33.26 26.58 -26.09
N THR A 465 -32.76 25.35 -26.13
CA THR A 465 -31.32 25.04 -26.33
C THR A 465 -30.86 24.98 -27.79
N ALA A 466 -31.80 25.05 -28.73
CA ALA A 466 -31.55 25.14 -30.17
C ALA A 466 -31.51 26.60 -30.64
N THR A 467 -32.40 27.45 -30.13
CA THR A 467 -32.45 28.89 -30.44
C THR A 467 -31.66 29.77 -29.46
N ASN A 468 -31.23 29.21 -28.32
CA ASN A 468 -30.57 29.92 -27.22
C ASN A 468 -31.37 31.13 -26.68
N SER A 469 -32.70 31.10 -26.79
CA SER A 469 -33.60 32.19 -26.42
C SER A 469 -34.54 31.83 -25.28
N ILE A 470 -34.87 32.82 -24.45
CA ILE A 470 -35.91 32.69 -23.41
C ILE A 470 -37.27 32.57 -24.11
N VAL A 471 -38.00 31.50 -23.81
CA VAL A 471 -39.36 31.24 -24.35
C VAL A 471 -40.46 31.49 -23.32
N ALA A 472 -40.13 31.53 -22.03
CA ALA A 472 -41.03 31.99 -20.96
C ALA A 472 -40.24 32.53 -19.76
N THR A 473 -40.84 33.47 -19.02
CA THR A 473 -40.36 33.89 -17.70
C THR A 473 -41.54 33.85 -16.73
N ILE A 474 -41.40 33.05 -15.68
CA ILE A 474 -42.49 32.61 -14.78
C ILE A 474 -42.23 33.19 -13.39
N ALA A 475 -43.22 33.85 -12.78
CA ALA A 475 -43.09 34.35 -11.40
C ALA A 475 -43.13 33.21 -10.37
N VAL A 476 -42.25 33.27 -9.37
CA VAL A 476 -42.15 32.29 -8.26
C VAL A 476 -42.03 33.02 -6.91
N GLY A 477 -41.75 32.28 -5.82
CA GLY A 477 -41.59 32.89 -4.49
C GLY A 477 -40.30 33.71 -4.35
N ALA A 478 -40.12 34.33 -3.18
CA ALA A 478 -38.99 35.21 -2.93
C ALA A 478 -37.65 34.45 -2.89
N LYS A 479 -36.63 35.01 -3.58
CA LYS A 479 -35.27 34.49 -3.70
C LYS A 479 -35.22 33.00 -4.08
N PRO A 480 -35.60 32.62 -5.32
CA PRO A 480 -35.51 31.23 -5.77
C PRO A 480 -34.06 30.74 -5.83
N GLY A 481 -33.80 29.59 -5.21
CA GLY A 481 -32.50 28.90 -5.10
C GLY A 481 -32.40 27.74 -6.09
N GLY A 482 -32.35 26.51 -5.59
CA GLY A 482 -32.36 25.31 -6.42
C GLY A 482 -33.66 25.09 -7.20
N ILE A 483 -33.55 24.26 -8.25
CA ILE A 483 -34.65 23.84 -9.12
C ILE A 483 -34.42 22.39 -9.56
N VAL A 484 -35.47 21.57 -9.62
CA VAL A 484 -35.40 20.19 -10.14
C VAL A 484 -36.68 19.77 -10.86
N LEU A 485 -36.53 19.00 -11.93
CA LEU A 485 -37.58 18.34 -12.69
C LEU A 485 -37.95 17.00 -12.05
N ALA A 486 -39.24 16.79 -11.77
CA ALA A 486 -39.80 15.51 -11.40
C ALA A 486 -40.97 15.18 -12.35
N GLY A 487 -40.71 14.30 -13.31
CA GLY A 487 -41.61 14.02 -14.43
C GLY A 487 -41.87 15.28 -15.27
N SER A 488 -43.13 15.68 -15.44
CA SER A 488 -43.52 16.87 -16.23
C SER A 488 -43.60 18.17 -15.40
N ARG A 489 -43.01 18.20 -14.20
CA ARG A 489 -43.15 19.31 -13.25
C ARG A 489 -41.80 19.75 -12.70
N LEU A 490 -41.54 21.06 -12.68
CA LEU A 490 -40.40 21.65 -11.98
C LEU A 490 -40.79 22.03 -10.55
N TYR A 491 -39.88 21.83 -9.62
CA TYR A 491 -39.98 22.21 -8.22
C TYR A 491 -38.87 23.21 -7.91
N VAL A 492 -39.24 24.38 -7.39
CA VAL A 492 -38.35 25.54 -7.21
C VAL A 492 -38.31 25.93 -5.73
N ALA A 493 -37.14 25.87 -5.09
CA ALA A 493 -36.97 26.26 -3.70
C ALA A 493 -36.98 27.78 -3.57
N ASN A 494 -37.93 28.34 -2.81
CA ASN A 494 -38.02 29.78 -2.54
C ASN A 494 -37.31 30.09 -1.22
N THR A 495 -35.99 30.27 -1.25
CA THR A 495 -35.12 30.44 -0.07
C THR A 495 -35.54 31.63 0.82
N GLY A 496 -36.16 32.66 0.24
CA GLY A 496 -36.70 33.82 0.96
C GLY A 496 -38.13 33.66 1.47
N ALA A 497 -38.82 32.55 1.17
CA ALA A 497 -40.24 32.37 1.46
C ALA A 497 -40.61 31.04 2.14
N GLY A 498 -39.65 30.16 2.46
CA GLY A 498 -39.92 28.90 3.18
C GLY A 498 -40.82 27.89 2.44
N THR A 499 -40.85 27.97 1.10
CA THR A 499 -41.78 27.23 0.26
C THR A 499 -41.11 26.66 -1.00
N VAL A 500 -41.76 25.70 -1.63
CA VAL A 500 -41.42 25.20 -2.97
C VAL A 500 -42.55 25.53 -3.95
N THR A 501 -42.25 26.26 -5.02
CA THR A 501 -43.20 26.52 -6.11
C THR A 501 -43.16 25.35 -7.11
N VAL A 502 -44.34 24.88 -7.55
CA VAL A 502 -44.46 23.84 -8.58
C VAL A 502 -44.89 24.45 -9.90
N ILE A 503 -44.20 24.12 -10.99
CA ILE A 503 -44.47 24.61 -12.35
C ILE A 503 -44.73 23.42 -13.28
N ASP A 504 -45.75 23.49 -14.11
CA ASP A 504 -45.99 22.55 -15.21
C ASP A 504 -45.20 22.95 -16.46
N THR A 505 -44.40 22.04 -17.02
CA THR A 505 -43.46 22.36 -18.13
C THR A 505 -44.12 22.39 -19.51
N ALA A 506 -45.31 21.80 -19.67
CA ALA A 506 -46.05 21.86 -20.93
C ALA A 506 -46.67 23.26 -21.14
N SER A 507 -47.32 23.79 -20.10
CA SER A 507 -47.97 25.11 -20.08
C SER A 507 -47.05 26.27 -19.67
N ASN A 508 -45.93 25.99 -19.00
CA ASN A 508 -45.07 26.99 -18.34
C ASN A 508 -45.82 27.82 -17.27
N THR A 509 -46.73 27.19 -16.51
CA THR A 509 -47.54 27.85 -15.47
C THR A 509 -47.31 27.27 -14.07
N VAL A 510 -47.49 28.09 -13.03
CA VAL A 510 -47.47 27.65 -11.63
C VAL A 510 -48.74 26.86 -11.31
N VAL A 511 -48.61 25.71 -10.63
CA VAL A 511 -49.75 24.82 -10.35
C VAL A 511 -50.02 24.66 -8.85
N GLY A 512 -51.12 25.27 -8.41
CA GLY A 512 -51.57 25.23 -7.02
C GLY A 512 -50.82 26.23 -6.12
N ASN A 513 -51.03 26.10 -4.81
CA ASN A 513 -50.31 26.88 -3.82
C ASN A 513 -48.87 26.35 -3.64
N PRO A 514 -47.87 27.22 -3.34
CA PRO A 514 -46.53 26.76 -2.98
C PRO A 514 -46.55 25.83 -1.77
N ILE A 515 -45.78 24.75 -1.84
CA ILE A 515 -45.67 23.73 -0.78
C ILE A 515 -44.84 24.34 0.36
N THR A 516 -45.36 24.36 1.59
CA THR A 516 -44.58 24.83 2.76
C THR A 516 -43.57 23.77 3.17
N VAL A 517 -42.32 24.20 3.40
CA VAL A 517 -41.19 23.34 3.83
C VAL A 517 -40.49 23.97 5.05
N GLY A 518 -39.23 23.66 5.32
CA GLY A 518 -38.46 24.29 6.40
C GLY A 518 -37.99 25.72 6.07
N ALA A 519 -37.26 26.32 7.01
CA ALA A 519 -36.72 27.66 6.85
C ALA A 519 -35.56 27.68 5.83
N SER A 520 -35.60 28.67 4.94
CA SER A 520 -34.63 28.88 3.85
C SER A 520 -34.29 27.61 3.07
N PRO A 521 -35.23 27.07 2.26
CA PRO A 521 -34.93 25.94 1.39
C PRO A 521 -33.86 26.32 0.36
N SER A 522 -32.86 25.47 0.18
CA SER A 522 -31.63 25.72 -0.57
C SER A 522 -31.63 24.98 -1.91
N GLU A 523 -31.50 23.65 -1.90
CA GLU A 523 -31.46 22.80 -3.09
C GLU A 523 -32.54 21.70 -3.05
N LEU A 524 -32.75 21.03 -4.18
CA LEU A 524 -33.68 19.91 -4.30
C LEU A 524 -33.07 18.78 -5.14
N VAL A 525 -33.50 17.54 -4.90
CA VAL A 525 -33.31 16.42 -5.82
C VAL A 525 -34.61 15.60 -5.93
N ALA A 526 -34.91 15.11 -7.13
CA ALA A 526 -36.07 14.24 -7.39
C ALA A 526 -35.64 12.78 -7.47
N SER A 527 -36.51 11.85 -7.09
CA SER A 527 -36.34 10.43 -7.41
C SER A 527 -36.52 10.18 -8.91
N ALA A 528 -35.87 9.15 -9.46
CA ALA A 528 -35.87 8.86 -10.90
C ALA A 528 -37.25 8.54 -11.49
N ASP A 529 -38.20 8.07 -10.66
CA ASP A 529 -39.61 7.86 -11.01
C ASP A 529 -40.45 9.16 -10.94
N GLY A 530 -39.87 10.26 -10.46
CA GLY A 530 -40.53 11.54 -10.23
C GLY A 530 -41.53 11.56 -9.07
N SER A 531 -41.62 10.52 -8.23
CA SER A 531 -42.63 10.44 -7.16
C SER A 531 -42.25 11.17 -5.86
N ARG A 532 -40.96 11.41 -5.62
CA ARG A 532 -40.41 12.09 -4.44
C ARG A 532 -39.56 13.28 -4.86
N VAL A 533 -39.62 14.35 -4.07
CA VAL A 533 -38.67 15.47 -4.13
C VAL A 533 -38.14 15.72 -2.72
N TYR A 534 -36.82 15.69 -2.57
CA TYR A 534 -36.12 15.96 -1.31
C TYR A 534 -35.59 17.39 -1.33
N VAL A 535 -35.78 18.15 -0.26
CA VAL A 535 -35.50 19.60 -0.19
C VAL A 535 -34.62 19.91 1.01
N THR A 536 -33.43 20.47 0.81
CA THR A 536 -32.58 20.92 1.92
C THR A 536 -33.12 22.22 2.51
N ASN A 537 -33.28 22.27 3.84
CA ASN A 537 -33.75 23.44 4.57
C ASN A 537 -32.59 24.06 5.35
N HIS A 538 -31.79 24.90 4.68
CA HIS A 538 -30.57 25.50 5.22
C HIS A 538 -30.77 26.18 6.58
N GLY A 539 -31.88 26.90 6.76
CA GLY A 539 -32.22 27.60 8.00
C GLY A 539 -32.78 26.72 9.11
N SER A 540 -33.11 25.45 8.83
CA SER A 540 -33.69 24.51 9.82
C SER A 540 -32.79 23.34 10.20
N GLY A 541 -31.74 23.03 9.44
CA GLY A 541 -30.94 21.82 9.69
C GLY A 541 -31.67 20.52 9.35
N THR A 542 -32.57 20.57 8.36
CA THR A 542 -33.43 19.43 7.98
C THR A 542 -33.52 19.23 6.47
N VAL A 543 -34.00 18.06 6.06
CA VAL A 543 -34.51 17.80 4.70
C VAL A 543 -36.01 17.54 4.77
N SER A 544 -36.79 18.20 3.92
CA SER A 544 -38.21 17.88 3.73
C SER A 544 -38.39 16.88 2.59
N VAL A 545 -39.19 15.84 2.81
CA VAL A 545 -39.56 14.83 1.82
C VAL A 545 -40.94 15.17 1.28
N VAL A 546 -41.02 15.56 0.01
CA VAL A 546 -42.26 15.93 -0.69
C VAL A 546 -42.75 14.77 -1.56
N ASP A 547 -44.03 14.46 -1.49
CA ASP A 547 -44.73 13.61 -2.44
C ASP A 547 -45.19 14.44 -3.66
N ALA A 548 -44.68 14.10 -4.84
CA ALA A 548 -44.87 14.88 -6.07
C ALA A 548 -46.26 14.73 -6.71
N GLY A 549 -47.01 13.68 -6.34
CA GLY A 549 -48.37 13.46 -6.80
C GLY A 549 -49.36 14.37 -6.08
N THR A 550 -49.36 14.28 -4.76
CA THR A 550 -50.19 15.07 -3.82
C THR A 550 -49.71 16.52 -3.63
N ARG A 551 -48.43 16.81 -3.92
CA ARG A 551 -47.74 18.08 -3.63
C ARG A 551 -47.72 18.41 -2.13
N SER A 552 -47.43 17.41 -1.29
CA SER A 552 -47.42 17.56 0.18
C SER A 552 -46.13 17.04 0.82
N VAL A 553 -45.75 17.59 1.98
CA VAL A 553 -44.62 17.07 2.76
C VAL A 553 -45.07 15.81 3.50
N VAL A 554 -44.45 14.68 3.17
CA VAL A 554 -44.75 13.36 3.75
C VAL A 554 -43.71 12.91 4.79
N GLY A 555 -42.70 13.73 5.07
CA GLY A 555 -41.70 13.52 6.13
C GLY A 555 -40.68 14.66 6.22
N THR A 556 -40.01 14.76 7.36
CA THR A 556 -38.87 15.67 7.57
C THR A 556 -37.77 14.91 8.30
N ILE A 557 -36.53 15.04 7.84
CA ILE A 557 -35.34 14.33 8.33
C ILE A 557 -34.41 15.37 8.96
N THR A 558 -33.89 15.12 10.16
CA THR A 558 -32.90 16.01 10.79
C THR A 558 -31.50 15.64 10.31
N VAL A 559 -30.70 16.64 9.96
CA VAL A 559 -29.32 16.48 9.45
C VAL A 559 -28.38 17.42 10.22
N GLY A 560 -27.21 17.77 9.66
CA GLY A 560 -26.31 18.75 10.26
C GLY A 560 -26.81 20.20 10.11
N SER A 561 -26.01 21.13 10.62
CA SER A 561 -26.25 22.57 10.45
C SER A 561 -26.10 23.00 8.99
N GLN A 562 -26.94 23.93 8.53
CA GLN A 562 -26.79 24.58 7.22
C GLN A 562 -26.70 23.60 6.01
N PRO A 563 -27.66 22.66 5.84
CA PRO A 563 -27.68 21.77 4.68
C PRO A 563 -27.87 22.53 3.37
N GLN A 564 -27.09 22.20 2.35
CA GLN A 564 -27.17 22.80 1.01
C GLN A 564 -27.18 21.74 -0.09
N GLY A 565 -26.00 21.28 -0.53
CA GLY A 565 -25.88 20.26 -1.58
C GLY A 565 -26.61 18.96 -1.23
N ILE A 566 -27.30 18.38 -2.21
CA ILE A 566 -28.11 17.17 -2.04
C ILE A 566 -28.12 16.36 -3.33
N ALA A 567 -27.97 15.04 -3.25
CA ALA A 567 -28.15 14.12 -4.37
C ALA A 567 -28.51 12.71 -3.90
N LEU A 568 -29.04 11.90 -4.81
CA LEU A 568 -29.35 10.48 -4.60
C LEU A 568 -28.24 9.58 -5.15
N SER A 569 -28.15 8.34 -4.64
CA SER A 569 -27.50 7.23 -5.35
C SER A 569 -28.25 6.90 -6.66
N PRO A 570 -27.59 6.27 -7.66
CA PRO A 570 -28.25 5.91 -8.92
C PRO A 570 -29.47 4.97 -8.76
N ASP A 571 -29.49 4.17 -7.70
CA ASP A 571 -30.62 3.30 -7.34
C ASP A 571 -31.70 3.99 -6.46
N GLY A 572 -31.49 5.27 -6.10
CA GLY A 572 -32.39 6.05 -5.24
C GLY A 572 -32.44 5.61 -3.77
N SER A 573 -31.68 4.61 -3.34
CA SER A 573 -31.73 4.03 -1.98
C SER A 573 -31.04 4.91 -0.92
N LEU A 574 -30.04 5.69 -1.32
CA LEU A 574 -29.33 6.62 -0.45
C LEU A 574 -29.51 8.06 -0.91
N LEU A 575 -29.66 8.95 0.07
CA LEU A 575 -29.66 10.39 -0.08
C LEU A 575 -28.45 10.97 0.66
N TYR A 576 -27.63 11.72 -0.06
CA TYR A 576 -26.44 12.40 0.46
C TYR A 576 -26.74 13.87 0.63
N VAL A 577 -26.43 14.44 1.79
CA VAL A 577 -26.69 15.84 2.13
C VAL A 577 -25.42 16.49 2.68
N ALA A 578 -24.88 17.49 1.99
CA ALA A 578 -23.78 18.28 2.52
C ALA A 578 -24.29 19.36 3.46
N ASN A 579 -23.79 19.31 4.69
CA ASN A 579 -24.03 20.26 5.76
C ASN A 579 -22.89 21.29 5.81
N GLY A 580 -23.18 22.51 6.22
CA GLY A 580 -22.23 23.63 6.24
C GLY A 580 -21.08 23.51 7.24
N ARG A 581 -20.90 22.39 7.94
CA ARG A 581 -19.74 22.10 8.80
C ARG A 581 -19.02 20.86 8.29
N ASP A 582 -18.57 20.94 7.04
CA ASP A 582 -17.71 19.97 6.37
C ASP A 582 -18.12 18.51 6.61
N THR A 583 -19.43 18.24 6.53
CA THR A 583 -20.01 16.93 6.89
C THR A 583 -21.12 16.52 5.93
N ILE A 584 -21.06 15.27 5.45
CA ILE A 584 -22.12 14.64 4.66
C ILE A 584 -22.97 13.78 5.58
N SER A 585 -24.28 14.04 5.65
CA SER A 585 -25.25 13.09 6.19
C SER A 585 -25.67 12.12 5.10
N VAL A 586 -25.60 10.83 5.39
CA VAL A 586 -25.94 9.71 4.50
C VAL A 586 -27.21 9.06 5.02
N ILE A 587 -28.26 9.05 4.21
CA ILE A 587 -29.63 8.78 4.63
C ILE A 587 -30.23 7.67 3.78
N ASP A 588 -30.83 6.67 4.41
CA ASP A 588 -31.68 5.67 3.74
C ASP A 588 -33.02 6.33 3.35
N THR A 589 -33.40 6.26 2.07
CA THR A 589 -34.61 6.93 1.56
C THR A 589 -35.91 6.19 1.92
N ALA A 590 -35.86 4.89 2.16
CA ALA A 590 -37.00 4.06 2.53
C ALA A 590 -37.33 4.21 4.02
N THR A 591 -36.34 4.05 4.91
CA THR A 591 -36.53 4.20 6.37
C THR A 591 -36.45 5.66 6.84
N ARG A 592 -35.85 6.55 6.03
CA ARG A 592 -35.55 7.96 6.35
C ARG A 592 -34.56 8.14 7.50
N ALA A 593 -33.84 7.10 7.88
CA ALA A 593 -32.81 7.14 8.91
C ALA A 593 -31.50 7.71 8.38
N VAL A 594 -30.83 8.55 9.17
CA VAL A 594 -29.42 8.91 8.94
C VAL A 594 -28.56 7.71 9.32
N LEU A 595 -28.03 6.99 8.33
CA LEU A 595 -27.17 5.83 8.56
C LEU A 595 -25.79 6.23 9.08
N ARG A 596 -25.26 7.36 8.58
CA ARG A 596 -23.93 7.86 8.94
C ARG A 596 -23.83 9.37 8.72
N THR A 597 -22.97 10.03 9.48
CA THR A 597 -22.43 11.35 9.12
C THR A 597 -20.92 11.22 8.95
N VAL A 598 -20.36 11.83 7.89
CA VAL A 598 -18.96 11.69 7.46
C VAL A 598 -18.35 13.07 7.26
N THR A 599 -17.21 13.36 7.90
CA THR A 599 -16.47 14.62 7.71
C THR A 599 -15.73 14.61 6.36
N ILE A 600 -15.68 15.74 5.65
CA ILE A 600 -15.02 15.87 4.34
C ILE A 600 -13.58 16.39 4.41
N ASP A 601 -13.10 16.71 5.62
CA ASP A 601 -11.70 16.96 5.99
C ASP A 601 -11.54 16.86 7.54
N GLY A 602 -10.47 17.45 8.08
CA GLY A 602 -10.16 17.49 9.53
C GLY A 602 -10.30 18.86 10.19
N SER A 603 -10.73 19.89 9.46
CA SER A 603 -10.77 21.30 9.87
C SER A 603 -12.17 21.87 9.65
N PRO A 604 -13.17 21.54 10.50
CA PRO A 604 -14.56 21.90 10.23
C PRO A 604 -14.80 23.41 10.35
N GLU A 605 -14.95 24.07 9.20
CA GLU A 605 -15.30 25.48 9.06
C GLU A 605 -16.84 25.64 8.89
N ASN A 606 -17.29 26.83 8.47
CA ASN A 606 -18.69 27.08 8.10
C ASN A 606 -18.77 27.39 6.59
N GLY A 607 -19.01 26.37 5.76
CA GLY A 607 -18.94 26.44 4.30
C GLY A 607 -20.29 26.33 3.56
N SER A 608 -20.23 26.47 2.23
CA SER A 608 -21.38 26.35 1.30
C SER A 608 -21.08 25.29 0.26
N HIS A 609 -21.49 24.06 0.55
CA HIS A 609 -21.09 22.89 -0.23
C HIS A 609 -22.16 22.51 -1.25
N ARG A 610 -21.73 22.04 -2.43
CA ARG A 610 -22.52 21.26 -3.38
C ARG A 610 -21.89 19.89 -3.54
N LEU A 611 -22.70 18.89 -3.84
CA LEU A 611 -22.21 17.55 -4.13
C LEU A 611 -22.86 17.00 -5.39
N ALA A 612 -22.14 16.12 -6.09
CA ALA A 612 -22.65 15.34 -7.20
C ALA A 612 -21.97 13.97 -7.18
N LEU A 613 -22.69 12.93 -7.61
CA LEU A 613 -22.15 11.58 -7.71
C LEU A 613 -21.61 11.31 -9.11
N SER A 614 -20.73 10.32 -9.21
CA SER A 614 -20.44 9.68 -10.49
C SER A 614 -21.65 8.89 -11.03
N PRO A 615 -21.78 8.67 -12.34
CA PRO A 615 -22.93 7.96 -12.92
C PRO A 615 -23.11 6.52 -12.41
N ASP A 616 -22.02 5.90 -11.97
CA ASP A 616 -21.95 4.57 -11.37
C ASP A 616 -22.14 4.58 -9.83
N GLY A 617 -22.29 5.75 -9.21
CA GLY A 617 -22.51 5.91 -7.77
C GLY A 617 -21.31 5.61 -6.87
N SER A 618 -20.19 5.14 -7.44
CA SER A 618 -18.98 4.73 -6.72
C SER A 618 -18.22 5.90 -6.08
N GLN A 619 -18.41 7.13 -6.55
CA GLN A 619 -17.74 8.32 -6.02
C GLN A 619 -18.70 9.49 -5.83
N ILE A 620 -18.49 10.22 -4.73
CA ILE A 620 -19.23 11.43 -4.36
C ILE A 620 -18.21 12.57 -4.35
N TYR A 621 -18.42 13.59 -5.19
CA TYR A 621 -17.57 14.77 -5.26
C TYR A 621 -18.26 15.94 -4.58
N ILE A 622 -17.55 16.65 -3.70
CA ILE A 622 -18.11 17.70 -2.85
C ILE A 622 -17.25 18.97 -2.99
N THR A 623 -17.87 20.11 -3.30
CA THR A 623 -17.17 21.40 -3.35
C THR A 623 -16.91 21.92 -1.94
N ASP A 624 -15.67 22.21 -1.64
CA ASP A 624 -15.26 22.92 -0.44
C ASP A 624 -15.02 24.39 -0.78
N MET A 625 -15.97 25.24 -0.38
CA MET A 625 -15.94 26.67 -0.69
C MET A 625 -14.83 27.41 0.08
N VAL A 626 -14.41 26.92 1.25
CA VAL A 626 -13.46 27.61 2.14
C VAL A 626 -12.04 27.26 1.73
N ASP A 627 -11.75 25.96 1.65
CA ASP A 627 -10.44 25.41 1.34
C ASP A 627 -10.14 25.39 -0.18
N ASN A 628 -11.10 25.83 -1.00
CA ASN A 628 -11.01 25.95 -2.46
C ASN A 628 -10.67 24.61 -3.13
N SER A 629 -11.28 23.55 -2.63
CA SER A 629 -10.99 22.18 -3.03
C SER A 629 -12.24 21.43 -3.52
N LEU A 630 -11.99 20.34 -4.22
CA LEU A 630 -12.96 19.27 -4.45
C LEU A 630 -12.58 18.11 -3.55
N ARG A 631 -13.40 17.84 -2.52
CA ARG A 631 -13.29 16.64 -1.70
C ARG A 631 -13.93 15.47 -2.46
N THR A 632 -13.37 14.27 -2.37
CA THR A 632 -13.93 13.06 -2.98
C THR A 632 -14.05 11.95 -1.94
N LEU A 633 -15.28 11.49 -1.70
CA LEU A 633 -15.57 10.26 -0.97
C LEU A 633 -15.77 9.12 -1.98
N SER A 634 -15.25 7.93 -1.69
CA SER A 634 -15.42 6.73 -2.53
C SER A 634 -16.20 5.67 -1.77
N LEU A 635 -17.22 5.10 -2.40
CA LEU A 635 -17.91 3.91 -1.92
C LEU A 635 -17.09 2.68 -2.33
N THR A 636 -16.31 2.15 -1.41
CA THR A 636 -15.50 0.95 -1.61
C THR A 636 -16.27 -0.30 -1.21
N ARG A 637 -15.73 -1.48 -1.58
CA ARG A 637 -16.12 -2.74 -0.95
C ARG A 637 -15.91 -2.66 0.57
N GLY A 638 -16.72 -3.38 1.34
CA GLY A 638 -16.32 -3.77 2.69
C GLY A 638 -15.14 -4.75 2.64
N ASN A 639 -14.49 -4.97 3.78
CA ASN A 639 -13.41 -5.92 3.91
C ASN A 639 -13.34 -6.44 5.34
N THR A 640 -13.57 -7.73 5.52
CA THR A 640 -13.49 -8.44 6.79
C THR A 640 -12.12 -9.10 6.87
N ALA A 641 -11.40 -8.91 7.97
CA ALA A 641 -10.05 -9.48 8.10
C ALA A 641 -10.09 -11.03 8.00
N PRO A 642 -9.02 -11.67 7.47
CA PRO A 642 -8.90 -13.11 7.41
C PRO A 642 -9.10 -13.76 8.79
N THR A 643 -9.63 -14.97 8.83
CA THR A 643 -9.86 -15.74 10.07
C THR A 643 -8.91 -16.94 10.14
N ALA A 644 -8.29 -17.16 11.30
CA ALA A 644 -7.44 -18.32 11.56
C ALA A 644 -8.27 -19.55 11.94
N GLY A 645 -8.10 -20.66 11.20
CA GLY A 645 -8.58 -21.97 11.61
C GLY A 645 -7.58 -22.73 12.48
N VAL A 646 -7.94 -23.96 12.86
CA VAL A 646 -7.05 -24.88 13.60
C VAL A 646 -6.08 -25.54 12.60
N PRO A 647 -4.74 -25.45 12.77
CA PRO A 647 -3.80 -26.06 11.84
C PRO A 647 -3.85 -27.59 11.83
N THR A 648 -3.71 -28.18 10.64
CA THR A 648 -3.49 -29.63 10.47
C THR A 648 -2.00 -29.92 10.52
N ILE A 649 -1.56 -30.81 11.41
CA ILE A 649 -0.14 -31.15 11.62
C ILE A 649 0.09 -32.63 11.31
N GLY A 650 1.00 -32.93 10.38
CA GLY A 650 1.40 -34.30 10.03
C GLY A 650 2.47 -34.88 10.96
N ALA A 651 2.68 -36.19 10.88
CA ALA A 651 3.76 -36.86 11.60
C ALA A 651 5.15 -36.53 10.99
N PRO A 652 6.23 -36.47 11.80
CA PRO A 652 7.60 -36.39 11.29
C PRO A 652 7.99 -37.60 10.45
N ASN A 653 8.87 -37.39 9.46
CA ASN A 653 9.49 -38.47 8.71
C ASN A 653 10.66 -39.10 9.51
N PRO A 654 10.70 -40.41 9.79
CA PRO A 654 11.77 -41.04 10.58
C PRO A 654 13.20 -40.85 10.00
N ALA A 655 13.34 -40.77 8.68
CA ALA A 655 14.64 -40.63 8.02
C ALA A 655 15.12 -39.17 7.95
N THR A 656 14.22 -38.20 7.75
CA THR A 656 14.59 -36.78 7.47
C THR A 656 14.10 -35.77 8.51
N GLY A 657 13.20 -36.16 9.41
CA GLY A 657 12.52 -35.28 10.38
C GLY A 657 11.50 -34.31 9.77
N ILE A 658 11.28 -34.33 8.45
CA ILE A 658 10.38 -33.40 7.77
C ILE A 658 8.93 -33.58 8.24
N VAL A 659 8.25 -32.47 8.53
CA VAL A 659 6.83 -32.40 8.92
C VAL A 659 6.07 -31.57 7.87
N ASN A 660 4.96 -32.10 7.36
CA ASN A 660 4.05 -31.37 6.48
C ASN A 660 2.72 -31.05 7.19
N GLY A 661 2.04 -29.99 6.78
CA GLY A 661 0.74 -29.62 7.35
C GLY A 661 0.02 -28.51 6.58
N GLN A 662 -1.04 -27.98 7.17
CA GLN A 662 -1.95 -27.00 6.57
C GLN A 662 -2.37 -25.96 7.61
N LEU A 663 -2.35 -24.67 7.26
CA LEU A 663 -2.63 -23.56 8.18
C LEU A 663 -4.14 -23.27 8.38
N ASN A 664 -4.99 -23.72 7.45
CA ASN A 664 -6.46 -23.63 7.53
C ASN A 664 -7.03 -22.21 7.78
N PHE A 665 -6.41 -21.15 7.26
CA PHE A 665 -7.03 -19.82 7.22
C PHE A 665 -8.20 -19.78 6.23
N THR A 666 -9.19 -18.94 6.53
CA THR A 666 -10.34 -18.63 5.66
C THR A 666 -10.57 -17.13 5.57
N ASP A 667 -10.98 -16.65 4.40
CA ASP A 667 -11.35 -15.25 4.20
C ASP A 667 -12.89 -15.10 4.14
N PRO A 668 -13.53 -14.21 4.92
CA PRO A 668 -14.99 -14.08 4.93
C PRO A 668 -15.58 -13.45 3.67
N ASP A 669 -14.85 -12.54 3.01
CA ASP A 669 -15.27 -11.92 1.75
C ASP A 669 -14.82 -12.75 0.52
N GLY A 670 -13.90 -13.70 0.73
CA GLY A 670 -13.44 -14.68 -0.26
C GLY A 670 -12.17 -14.26 -1.00
N ASP A 671 -11.38 -13.36 -0.42
CA ASP A 671 -10.18 -12.80 -1.03
C ASP A 671 -8.94 -13.72 -0.98
N PRO A 672 -8.01 -13.59 -1.95
CA PRO A 672 -6.85 -14.47 -2.05
C PRO A 672 -5.80 -14.16 -0.98
N LEU A 673 -5.64 -15.08 -0.03
CA LEU A 673 -4.72 -14.92 1.11
C LEU A 673 -3.24 -15.04 0.73
N THR A 674 -2.43 -14.19 1.35
CA THR A 674 -0.96 -14.25 1.38
C THR A 674 -0.48 -14.58 2.78
N TYR A 675 0.66 -15.29 2.89
CA TYR A 675 1.17 -15.81 4.17
C TYR A 675 2.55 -15.23 4.49
N THR A 676 2.73 -14.73 5.72
CA THR A 676 3.99 -14.18 6.23
C THR A 676 4.39 -14.89 7.53
N VAL A 677 5.63 -15.39 7.61
CA VAL A 677 6.16 -15.99 8.84
C VAL A 677 6.54 -14.87 9.81
N THR A 678 5.76 -14.68 10.87
CA THR A 678 5.98 -13.62 11.88
C THR A 678 6.88 -14.09 13.03
N LYS A 679 7.02 -15.40 13.23
CA LYS A 679 8.05 -16.01 14.07
C LYS A 679 8.59 -17.27 13.39
N ALA A 680 9.83 -17.23 12.94
CA ALA A 680 10.50 -18.37 12.34
C ALA A 680 10.81 -19.46 13.40
N PRO A 681 10.87 -20.75 13.03
CA PRO A 681 11.37 -21.80 13.90
C PRO A 681 12.89 -21.63 14.11
N SER A 682 13.38 -21.81 15.33
CA SER A 682 14.82 -21.71 15.64
C SER A 682 15.65 -22.89 15.11
N ASN A 683 15.00 -24.05 14.93
CA ASN A 683 15.64 -25.35 14.79
C ASN A 683 15.40 -25.99 13.41
N GLY A 684 15.10 -25.20 12.37
CA GLY A 684 14.83 -25.70 11.02
C GLY A 684 14.40 -24.63 10.03
N THR A 685 14.05 -25.04 8.81
CA THR A 685 13.48 -24.17 7.77
C THR A 685 11.98 -24.43 7.61
N LEU A 686 11.25 -23.43 7.13
CA LEU A 686 9.81 -23.49 6.90
C LEU A 686 9.50 -22.95 5.50
N LEU A 687 8.82 -23.75 4.68
CA LEU A 687 8.26 -23.36 3.39
C LEU A 687 6.73 -23.34 3.49
N ILE A 688 6.08 -22.36 2.88
CA ILE A 688 4.61 -22.22 2.82
C ILE A 688 4.23 -21.97 1.36
N ASN A 689 3.18 -22.65 0.88
CA ASN A 689 2.64 -22.48 -0.47
C ASN A 689 1.46 -21.48 -0.50
N ALA A 690 1.04 -21.08 -1.71
CA ALA A 690 -0.05 -20.13 -1.91
C ALA A 690 -1.41 -20.61 -1.38
N GLN A 691 -1.57 -21.91 -1.12
CA GLN A 691 -2.78 -22.52 -0.55
C GLN A 691 -2.72 -22.64 0.97
N GLY A 692 -1.68 -22.15 1.65
CA GLY A 692 -1.51 -22.25 3.10
C GLY A 692 -1.05 -23.62 3.60
N GLY A 693 -0.60 -24.50 2.70
CA GLY A 693 0.11 -25.73 3.04
C GLY A 693 1.57 -25.45 3.37
N TYR A 694 2.13 -26.13 4.37
CA TYR A 694 3.48 -25.90 4.85
C TYR A 694 4.33 -27.17 4.94
N THR A 695 5.64 -26.98 4.82
CA THR A 695 6.67 -28.00 5.03
C THR A 695 7.72 -27.44 5.98
N PHE A 696 7.87 -28.06 7.14
CA PHE A 696 8.95 -27.80 8.09
C PHE A 696 10.06 -28.85 7.94
N THR A 697 11.31 -28.41 7.87
CA THR A 697 12.50 -29.28 7.82
C THR A 697 13.42 -28.95 8.99
N PRO A 698 13.57 -29.83 10.00
CA PRO A 698 14.49 -29.60 11.12
C PRO A 698 15.95 -29.59 10.65
N THR A 699 16.82 -28.87 11.36
CA THR A 699 18.26 -28.97 11.13
C THR A 699 18.80 -30.30 11.65
N GLN A 700 19.87 -30.80 11.03
CA GLN A 700 20.55 -32.01 11.47
C GLN A 700 20.97 -31.91 12.94
N ALA A 701 21.56 -30.79 13.36
CA ALA A 701 21.95 -30.54 14.75
C ALA A 701 20.77 -30.60 15.75
N ALA A 702 19.57 -30.15 15.36
CA ALA A 702 18.39 -30.27 16.21
C ALA A 702 17.90 -31.72 16.35
N ARG A 703 18.03 -32.53 15.29
CA ARG A 703 17.76 -33.98 15.34
C ARG A 703 18.80 -34.75 16.14
N ASP A 704 20.07 -34.34 16.07
CA ASP A 704 21.15 -34.93 16.87
C ASP A 704 21.00 -34.55 18.36
N ALA A 705 20.55 -33.34 18.68
CA ALA A 705 20.17 -32.94 20.03
C ALA A 705 18.98 -33.75 20.56
N ALA A 706 17.93 -33.92 19.75
CA ALA A 706 16.76 -34.74 20.07
C ALA A 706 17.09 -36.24 20.29
N ALA A 707 18.27 -36.71 19.84
CA ALA A 707 18.77 -38.05 20.13
C ALA A 707 19.52 -38.18 21.48
N GLN A 708 19.76 -37.07 22.18
CA GLN A 708 20.43 -37.02 23.50
C GLN A 708 19.48 -36.61 24.64
N THR A 709 18.34 -35.99 24.32
CA THR A 709 17.36 -35.50 25.30
C THR A 709 16.38 -36.60 25.76
N PRO A 710 16.15 -36.79 27.06
CA PRO A 710 15.09 -37.67 27.57
C PRO A 710 13.68 -37.07 27.40
N GLY A 711 13.14 -37.05 26.19
CA GLY A 711 11.81 -36.49 25.92
C GLY A 711 11.38 -36.50 24.45
N VAL A 712 10.31 -35.75 24.16
CA VAL A 712 9.86 -35.45 22.80
C VAL A 712 10.11 -33.96 22.55
N ASP A 713 11.15 -33.66 21.78
CA ASP A 713 11.50 -32.27 21.46
C ASP A 713 10.54 -31.67 20.42
N THR A 714 10.30 -30.38 20.53
CA THR A 714 9.36 -29.64 19.67
C THR A 714 9.87 -28.25 19.33
N VAL A 715 9.32 -27.65 18.26
CA VAL A 715 9.58 -26.26 17.89
C VAL A 715 8.28 -25.58 17.44
N THR A 716 8.12 -24.32 17.83
CA THR A 716 6.94 -23.50 17.51
C THR A 716 7.30 -22.33 16.61
N PHE A 717 6.56 -22.18 15.52
CA PHE A 717 6.60 -21.03 14.61
C PHE A 717 5.24 -20.31 14.56
N THR A 718 5.18 -19.13 13.96
CA THR A 718 3.96 -18.32 13.87
C THR A 718 3.83 -17.71 12.48
N VAL A 719 2.63 -17.78 11.90
CA VAL A 719 2.31 -17.31 10.56
C VAL A 719 1.13 -16.33 10.64
N ALA A 720 1.20 -15.25 9.89
CA ALA A 720 0.10 -14.34 9.62
C ALA A 720 -0.49 -14.58 8.22
N ALA A 721 -1.81 -14.46 8.08
CA ALA A 721 -2.49 -14.35 6.79
C ALA A 721 -2.95 -12.90 6.54
N ASN A 722 -2.89 -12.46 5.29
CA ASN A 722 -3.22 -11.11 4.84
C ASN A 722 -3.93 -11.15 3.47
N ASP A 723 -5.04 -10.43 3.35
CA ASP A 723 -5.90 -10.28 2.17
C ASP A 723 -5.40 -9.20 1.17
N GLY A 724 -4.38 -8.43 1.55
CA GLY A 724 -3.85 -7.30 0.79
C GLY A 724 -4.61 -5.98 1.01
N ARG A 725 -5.50 -5.90 2.01
CA ARG A 725 -6.31 -4.72 2.34
C ARG A 725 -6.19 -4.29 3.80
N THR A 726 -6.95 -4.89 4.72
CA THR A 726 -7.10 -4.36 6.09
C THR A 726 -7.36 -5.45 7.14
N GLY A 727 -6.33 -5.70 7.93
CA GLY A 727 -6.35 -6.67 9.03
C GLY A 727 -5.55 -7.92 8.72
N THR A 728 -5.13 -8.64 9.75
CA THR A 728 -4.44 -9.92 9.63
C THR A 728 -4.86 -10.82 10.78
N ALA A 729 -4.95 -12.12 10.52
CA ALA A 729 -5.02 -13.14 11.57
C ALA A 729 -3.70 -13.88 11.68
N THR A 730 -3.38 -14.36 12.87
CA THR A 730 -2.16 -15.12 13.15
C THR A 730 -2.48 -16.49 13.74
N VAL A 731 -1.63 -17.47 13.45
CA VAL A 731 -1.71 -18.80 14.04
C VAL A 731 -0.32 -19.29 14.43
N ALA A 732 -0.22 -19.91 15.60
CA ALA A 732 0.99 -20.57 16.08
C ALA A 732 0.90 -22.08 15.80
N VAL A 733 2.01 -22.67 15.35
CA VAL A 733 2.08 -24.09 14.98
C VAL A 733 3.28 -24.70 15.70
N THR A 734 3.06 -25.79 16.44
CA THR A 734 4.10 -26.52 17.16
C THR A 734 4.26 -27.91 16.56
N VAL A 735 5.48 -28.28 16.20
CA VAL A 735 5.80 -29.56 15.54
C VAL A 735 6.91 -30.30 16.29
N THR A 736 6.86 -31.63 16.27
CA THR A 736 7.87 -32.51 16.87
C THR A 736 9.14 -32.58 16.03
N ILE A 737 10.30 -32.68 16.68
CA ILE A 737 11.60 -32.92 16.06
C ILE A 737 11.93 -34.41 16.22
N GLU A 738 12.09 -35.11 15.10
CA GLU A 738 12.45 -36.53 15.08
C GLU A 738 13.96 -36.72 15.34
N PRO A 739 14.37 -37.59 16.29
CA PRO A 739 15.78 -37.89 16.54
C PRO A 739 16.55 -38.36 15.29
N SER A 740 17.86 -38.09 15.27
CA SER A 740 18.78 -38.53 14.23
C SER A 740 19.22 -39.97 14.42
N THR A 741 19.39 -40.72 13.32
CA THR A 741 19.84 -42.13 13.32
C THR A 741 21.22 -42.33 12.68
N THR A 742 21.90 -41.24 12.28
CA THR A 742 23.13 -41.30 11.47
C THR A 742 24.25 -40.42 12.03
N THR A 743 25.10 -41.00 12.87
CA THR A 743 26.36 -40.37 13.29
C THR A 743 27.37 -40.33 12.15
N VAL A 744 27.87 -39.15 11.77
CA VAL A 744 29.01 -39.02 10.84
C VAL A 744 30.32 -39.23 11.62
N PRO A 745 31.12 -40.28 11.32
CA PRO A 745 32.34 -40.56 12.08
C PRO A 745 33.37 -39.44 11.94
N GLY A 746 33.70 -38.78 13.06
CA GLY A 746 34.69 -37.70 13.11
C GLY A 746 34.14 -36.28 12.87
N ASP A 747 32.82 -36.11 12.73
CA ASP A 747 32.22 -34.77 12.79
C ASP A 747 32.22 -34.27 14.23
N SER A 748 32.86 -33.13 14.45
CA SER A 748 33.05 -32.45 15.74
C SER A 748 32.08 -31.28 15.94
N THR A 749 31.10 -31.05 15.05
CA THR A 749 30.18 -29.91 15.12
C THR A 749 29.50 -29.81 16.49
N GLY A 750 28.86 -30.90 16.95
CA GLY A 750 28.18 -30.92 18.26
C GLY A 750 29.15 -30.81 19.46
N LEU A 751 30.38 -31.34 19.32
CA LEU A 751 31.42 -31.22 20.35
C LEU A 751 31.90 -29.77 20.50
N LEU A 752 32.24 -29.12 19.39
CA LEU A 752 32.68 -27.73 19.38
C LEU A 752 31.57 -26.76 19.80
N GLN A 753 30.34 -26.97 19.32
CA GLN A 753 29.22 -26.13 19.74
C GLN A 753 28.93 -26.32 21.24
N GLY A 754 28.93 -27.55 21.75
CA GLY A 754 28.82 -27.81 23.20
C GLY A 754 29.95 -27.22 24.03
N MET A 755 31.18 -27.12 23.49
CA MET A 755 32.28 -26.41 24.12
C MET A 755 32.06 -24.89 24.17
N PHE A 756 31.46 -24.28 23.13
CA PHE A 756 31.14 -22.85 23.11
C PHE A 756 29.91 -22.50 23.97
N ASP A 757 28.88 -23.34 23.96
CA ASP A 757 27.65 -23.16 24.74
C ASP A 757 27.85 -23.36 26.25
N ALA A 758 28.91 -24.06 26.67
CA ALA A 758 29.25 -24.28 28.07
C ALA A 758 29.97 -23.09 28.74
N LEU A 759 30.39 -22.08 27.96
CA LEU A 759 31.17 -20.93 28.46
C LEU A 759 30.29 -19.91 29.19
N LYS A 760 30.93 -19.10 30.02
CA LYS A 760 30.36 -17.96 30.75
C LYS A 760 31.17 -16.70 30.45
N PRO A 761 30.59 -15.49 30.57
CA PRO A 761 31.31 -14.25 30.31
C PRO A 761 32.59 -14.14 31.16
N GLY A 762 33.73 -13.90 30.50
CA GLY A 762 35.07 -13.91 31.09
C GLY A 762 35.83 -15.24 31.01
N ASP A 763 35.19 -16.35 30.59
CA ASP A 763 35.87 -17.64 30.43
C ASP A 763 36.86 -17.63 29.25
N THR A 764 37.93 -18.41 29.38
CA THR A 764 38.87 -18.70 28.29
C THR A 764 38.81 -20.18 27.90
N LEU A 765 38.34 -20.48 26.70
CA LEU A 765 38.42 -21.81 26.10
C LEU A 765 39.76 -21.96 25.38
N THR A 766 40.57 -22.93 25.80
CA THR A 766 41.78 -23.35 25.06
C THR A 766 41.51 -24.69 24.36
N LEU A 767 41.59 -24.72 23.03
CA LEU A 767 41.42 -25.94 22.26
C LEU A 767 42.69 -26.82 22.31
N ALA A 768 42.53 -28.12 22.06
CA ALA A 768 43.67 -29.00 21.87
C ALA A 768 44.24 -28.80 20.45
N PRO A 769 45.58 -28.88 20.24
CA PRO A 769 46.24 -28.61 18.96
C PRO A 769 46.00 -29.74 17.96
N GLN A 770 44.80 -29.78 17.36
CA GLN A 770 44.37 -30.82 16.42
C GLN A 770 43.39 -30.30 15.37
N ILE A 771 43.06 -31.15 14.40
CA ILE A 771 42.07 -30.85 13.35
C ILE A 771 40.69 -31.33 13.81
N TYR A 772 39.81 -30.39 14.15
CA TYR A 772 38.40 -30.64 14.34
C TYR A 772 37.69 -30.48 13.00
N ARG A 773 37.01 -31.53 12.51
CA ARG A 773 36.16 -31.44 11.32
C ARG A 773 34.77 -31.00 11.73
N HIS A 774 34.16 -30.05 11.04
CA HIS A 774 32.78 -29.65 11.31
C HIS A 774 31.99 -29.50 10.01
N SER A 775 30.76 -30.02 9.98
CA SER A 775 29.83 -29.83 8.87
C SER A 775 28.85 -28.67 9.10
N GLY A 776 28.48 -28.39 10.35
CA GLY A 776 27.51 -27.35 10.70
C GLY A 776 28.12 -26.00 11.08
N VAL A 777 27.23 -25.02 11.27
CA VAL A 777 27.57 -23.67 11.72
C VAL A 777 27.94 -23.74 13.19
N LEU A 778 29.08 -23.13 13.54
CA LEU A 778 29.52 -22.97 14.91
C LEU A 778 29.30 -21.52 15.33
N THR A 779 28.60 -21.31 16.44
CA THR A 779 28.19 -19.99 16.91
C THR A 779 28.70 -19.70 18.31
N ILE A 780 29.46 -18.62 18.46
CA ILE A 780 29.89 -18.10 19.76
C ILE A 780 28.87 -17.06 20.20
N ARG A 781 28.12 -17.37 21.26
CA ARG A 781 26.95 -16.60 21.75
C ARG A 781 27.12 -16.03 23.16
N VAL A 782 28.25 -16.31 23.80
CA VAL A 782 28.56 -15.86 25.15
C VAL A 782 29.43 -14.61 25.03
N PRO A 783 29.02 -13.44 25.54
CA PRO A 783 29.79 -12.22 25.41
C PRO A 783 31.03 -12.24 26.31
N GLY A 784 32.09 -11.54 25.90
CA GLY A 784 33.30 -11.36 26.72
C GLY A 784 34.12 -12.64 26.98
N VAL A 785 34.06 -13.64 26.08
CA VAL A 785 34.86 -14.87 26.20
C VAL A 785 36.09 -14.83 25.29
N THR A 786 37.14 -15.56 25.69
CA THR A 786 38.34 -15.76 24.88
C THR A 786 38.37 -17.18 24.32
N ILE A 787 38.46 -17.31 23.00
CA ILE A 787 38.67 -18.57 22.28
C ILE A 787 40.13 -18.62 21.82
N ASN A 788 40.95 -19.31 22.61
CA ASN A 788 42.34 -19.62 22.28
C ASN A 788 42.37 -20.91 21.44
N GLY A 789 42.70 -20.79 20.16
CA GLY A 789 42.83 -21.92 19.27
C GLY A 789 44.05 -22.79 19.57
N ASN A 790 45.13 -22.25 20.14
CA ASN A 790 46.34 -23.01 20.52
C ASN A 790 46.84 -23.90 19.37
N GLY A 791 46.98 -23.31 18.17
CA GLY A 791 47.35 -24.00 16.92
C GLY A 791 46.29 -24.96 16.34
N ALA A 792 45.09 -25.04 16.89
CA ALA A 792 44.03 -25.91 16.38
C ALA A 792 43.52 -25.49 14.99
N THR A 793 42.99 -26.47 14.25
CA THR A 793 42.33 -26.25 12.95
C THR A 793 40.85 -26.63 13.01
N LEU A 794 39.95 -25.70 12.73
CA LEU A 794 38.54 -26.00 12.47
C LEU A 794 38.34 -26.13 10.96
N TYR A 795 38.21 -27.37 10.50
CA TYR A 795 38.10 -27.70 9.08
C TYR A 795 36.64 -27.93 8.67
N ALA A 796 36.12 -27.02 7.84
CA ALA A 796 34.81 -27.15 7.20
C ALA A 796 34.75 -28.38 6.29
N THR A 797 33.74 -29.23 6.48
CA THR A 797 33.47 -30.37 5.59
C THR A 797 32.24 -30.19 4.69
N ASN A 798 31.46 -29.10 4.86
CA ASN A 798 30.33 -28.78 3.99
C ASN A 798 30.27 -27.26 3.71
N ASP A 799 30.65 -26.87 2.49
CA ASP A 799 30.64 -25.47 2.04
C ASP A 799 29.29 -24.75 2.22
N ASN A 800 28.17 -25.50 2.24
CA ASN A 800 26.82 -24.96 2.39
C ASN A 800 26.45 -24.63 3.85
N THR A 801 27.21 -25.10 4.85
CA THR A 801 26.83 -25.00 6.28
C THR A 801 27.99 -24.81 7.26
N SER A 802 29.27 -24.89 6.87
CA SER A 802 30.40 -24.97 7.81
C SER A 802 31.14 -23.63 8.09
N SER A 803 30.48 -22.69 8.75
CA SER A 803 31.07 -21.41 9.19
C SER A 803 31.42 -21.38 10.69
N VAL A 804 32.22 -20.40 11.11
CA VAL A 804 32.33 -19.95 12.50
C VAL A 804 31.76 -18.53 12.58
N GLN A 805 30.85 -18.27 13.51
CA GLN A 805 30.13 -17.00 13.63
C GLN A 805 30.20 -16.46 15.06
N ILE A 806 30.68 -15.22 15.19
CA ILE A 806 30.71 -14.49 16.46
C ILE A 806 29.46 -13.61 16.52
N LEU A 807 28.57 -13.92 17.46
CA LEU A 807 27.22 -13.37 17.60
C LEU A 807 26.99 -12.72 18.98
N ALA A 808 28.06 -12.41 19.71
CA ALA A 808 28.03 -11.77 21.02
C ALA A 808 29.24 -10.85 21.21
N ASP A 809 29.06 -9.77 21.97
CA ASP A 809 30.03 -8.68 22.06
C ASP A 809 31.28 -9.04 22.88
N GLY A 810 32.40 -8.37 22.63
CA GLY A 810 33.62 -8.48 23.43
C GLY A 810 34.35 -9.83 23.31
N VAL A 811 34.00 -10.65 22.31
CA VAL A 811 34.64 -11.96 22.08
C VAL A 811 36.06 -11.77 21.52
N THR A 812 37.03 -12.46 22.11
CA THR A 812 38.39 -12.56 21.58
C THR A 812 38.61 -13.93 20.92
N LEU A 813 39.17 -13.97 19.72
CA LEU A 813 39.54 -15.19 18.98
C LEU A 813 41.01 -15.11 18.54
N HIS A 814 41.85 -16.07 18.91
CA HIS A 814 43.27 -16.04 18.55
C HIS A 814 43.93 -17.41 18.36
N ASP A 815 45.11 -17.42 17.70
CA ASP A 815 45.97 -18.60 17.49
C ASP A 815 45.21 -19.80 16.89
N ILE A 816 44.55 -19.58 15.74
CA ILE A 816 43.64 -20.58 15.17
C ILE A 816 43.67 -20.61 13.64
N THR A 817 43.53 -21.81 13.08
CA THR A 817 43.34 -22.00 11.63
C THR A 817 41.89 -22.38 11.33
N LEU A 818 41.26 -21.64 10.42
CA LEU A 818 39.92 -21.94 9.91
C LEU A 818 40.03 -22.43 8.47
N GLY A 819 39.89 -23.74 8.27
CA GLY A 819 40.07 -24.40 6.97
C GLY A 819 38.75 -24.69 6.25
N ALA A 820 38.81 -24.80 4.92
CA ALA A 820 37.73 -25.35 4.08
C ALA A 820 38.29 -26.04 2.82
N ALA A 821 37.40 -26.49 1.93
CA ALA A 821 37.80 -26.93 0.59
C ALA A 821 38.26 -25.73 -0.25
N LEU A 822 39.38 -25.89 -0.97
CA LEU A 822 39.98 -24.80 -1.78
C LEU A 822 39.25 -24.56 -3.10
N THR A 823 38.44 -25.52 -3.56
CA THR A 823 37.79 -25.52 -4.87
C THR A 823 36.32 -25.91 -4.74
N GLY A 824 35.46 -25.26 -5.52
CA GLY A 824 34.01 -25.48 -5.51
C GLY A 824 33.26 -24.23 -5.99
N PRO A 825 31.92 -24.20 -5.87
CA PRO A 825 31.13 -23.00 -6.16
C PRO A 825 31.41 -21.85 -5.18
N ARG A 826 31.11 -20.61 -5.60
CA ARG A 826 31.04 -19.42 -4.74
C ARG A 826 29.62 -19.28 -4.18
N TYR A 827 29.51 -18.96 -2.89
CA TYR A 827 28.24 -18.69 -2.20
C TYR A 827 28.27 -17.37 -1.42
N TYR A 828 27.10 -16.88 -1.00
CA TYR A 828 26.91 -15.48 -0.58
C TYR A 828 26.22 -15.26 0.78
N ALA A 829 25.46 -16.22 1.32
CA ALA A 829 24.83 -16.06 2.64
C ALA A 829 25.82 -16.35 3.81
N PRO A 830 25.58 -15.84 5.03
CA PRO A 830 26.56 -15.87 6.14
C PRO A 830 27.13 -17.23 6.50
N GLN A 831 26.36 -18.33 6.37
CA GLN A 831 26.84 -19.67 6.71
C GLN A 831 27.93 -20.23 5.77
N HIS A 832 28.24 -19.53 4.67
CA HIS A 832 29.25 -19.90 3.68
C HIS A 832 30.59 -19.15 3.82
N HIS A 833 30.62 -18.10 4.65
CA HIS A 833 31.83 -17.37 4.99
C HIS A 833 32.58 -18.14 6.09
N LYS A 834 33.92 -18.07 6.13
CA LYS A 834 34.68 -18.92 7.05
C LYS A 834 34.66 -18.37 8.48
N LEU A 835 34.83 -17.05 8.64
CA LEU A 835 34.59 -16.31 9.87
C LEU A 835 33.55 -15.21 9.61
N VAL A 836 32.51 -15.17 10.43
CA VAL A 836 31.50 -14.08 10.44
C VAL A 836 31.56 -13.35 11.77
N ILE A 837 31.48 -12.02 11.73
CA ILE A 837 31.41 -11.14 12.89
C ILE A 837 30.15 -10.29 12.77
N MET A 838 29.22 -10.44 13.72
CA MET A 838 27.92 -9.75 13.76
C MET A 838 27.64 -9.10 15.13
N ALA A 839 28.70 -8.73 15.85
CA ALA A 839 28.64 -8.25 17.23
C ALA A 839 29.82 -7.31 17.52
N ASP A 840 29.69 -6.49 18.54
CA ASP A 840 30.59 -5.34 18.76
C ASP A 840 31.81 -5.71 19.61
N HIS A 841 32.88 -4.89 19.52
CA HIS A 841 34.10 -5.04 20.34
C HIS A 841 34.79 -6.41 20.20
N VAL A 842 34.63 -7.05 19.03
CA VAL A 842 35.23 -8.36 18.74
C VAL A 842 36.70 -8.20 18.33
N THR A 843 37.60 -8.94 18.99
CA THR A 843 39.04 -8.93 18.69
C THR A 843 39.47 -10.26 18.07
N VAL A 844 40.08 -10.21 16.89
CA VAL A 844 40.60 -11.39 16.18
C VAL A 844 42.11 -11.20 15.94
N THR A 845 42.95 -12.07 16.50
CA THR A 845 44.42 -11.88 16.48
C THR A 845 45.15 -13.16 16.07
N ASP A 846 46.07 -13.09 15.10
CA ASP A 846 46.84 -14.26 14.59
C ASP A 846 45.92 -15.43 14.19
N VAL A 847 45.03 -15.16 13.23
CA VAL A 847 44.03 -16.12 12.71
C VAL A 847 44.24 -16.32 11.22
N THR A 848 44.44 -17.59 10.82
CA THR A 848 44.62 -17.98 9.43
C THR A 848 43.38 -18.66 8.86
N ILE A 849 42.78 -18.07 7.84
CA ILE A 849 41.73 -18.67 7.00
C ILE A 849 42.38 -19.27 5.75
N ASN A 850 42.05 -20.53 5.47
CA ASN A 850 42.64 -21.30 4.37
C ASN A 850 41.53 -22.06 3.62
N GLY A 851 40.99 -21.43 2.58
CA GLY A 851 39.74 -21.82 1.94
C GLY A 851 38.51 -21.14 2.57
N SER A 852 37.62 -20.63 1.74
CA SER A 852 36.26 -20.22 2.10
C SER A 852 35.35 -20.31 0.87
N ALA A 853 34.08 -20.67 1.06
CA ALA A 853 33.13 -20.78 -0.04
C ALA A 853 32.50 -19.42 -0.43
N GLY A 854 32.47 -18.46 0.49
CA GLY A 854 32.30 -17.03 0.22
C GLY A 854 33.54 -16.24 0.64
N ALA A 855 33.33 -15.07 1.25
CA ALA A 855 34.40 -14.26 1.84
C ALA A 855 35.17 -15.03 2.93
N GLY A 856 36.45 -14.69 3.14
CA GLY A 856 37.25 -15.25 4.24
C GLY A 856 36.74 -14.79 5.60
N ILE A 857 36.90 -13.49 5.87
CA ILE A 857 36.27 -12.78 6.99
C ILE A 857 35.13 -11.94 6.44
N TYR A 858 33.94 -12.06 7.04
CA TYR A 858 32.78 -11.24 6.74
C TYR A 858 32.34 -10.51 8.01
N VAL A 859 32.32 -9.18 7.95
CA VAL A 859 31.92 -8.29 9.04
C VAL A 859 30.62 -7.61 8.64
N ASP A 860 29.57 -7.83 9.42
CA ASP A 860 28.18 -7.53 9.07
C ASP A 860 27.53 -6.76 10.22
N ASN A 861 27.31 -5.46 10.03
CA ASN A 861 26.77 -4.53 11.04
C ASN A 861 27.54 -4.50 12.39
N ALA A 862 28.82 -4.84 12.42
CA ALA A 862 29.60 -4.87 13.67
C ALA A 862 30.35 -3.56 13.95
N GLY A 863 30.29 -3.10 15.20
CA GLY A 863 30.99 -1.92 15.72
C GLY A 863 32.29 -2.25 16.46
N TYR A 864 33.25 -1.33 16.46
CA TYR A 864 34.41 -1.32 17.37
C TYR A 864 35.30 -2.58 17.32
N PHE A 865 35.31 -3.30 16.19
CA PHE A 865 36.06 -4.54 16.03
C PHE A 865 37.55 -4.31 15.77
N GLU A 866 38.39 -5.26 16.20
CA GLU A 866 39.83 -5.29 15.91
C GLU A 866 40.22 -6.58 15.17
N LEU A 867 40.86 -6.46 14.00
CA LEU A 867 41.44 -7.59 13.25
C LEU A 867 42.96 -7.40 13.16
N ASN A 868 43.72 -8.15 13.94
CA ASN A 868 45.17 -8.01 14.10
C ASN A 868 45.92 -9.20 13.47
N ASP A 869 46.83 -8.93 12.53
CA ASP A 869 47.71 -9.92 11.89
C ASP A 869 46.95 -11.10 11.24
N VAL A 870 45.70 -10.85 10.81
CA VAL A 870 44.82 -11.87 10.20
C VAL A 870 45.26 -12.22 8.78
N ARG A 871 45.22 -13.52 8.43
CA ARG A 871 45.65 -14.04 7.14
C ARG A 871 44.52 -14.79 6.42
N VAL A 872 44.18 -14.38 5.19
CA VAL A 872 43.16 -15.04 4.36
C VAL A 872 43.77 -15.57 3.07
N ILE A 873 43.68 -16.89 2.86
CA ILE A 873 44.32 -17.60 1.74
C ILE A 873 43.25 -18.37 0.97
N ARG A 874 43.11 -18.13 -0.34
CA ARG A 874 42.25 -18.90 -1.27
C ARG A 874 40.76 -18.95 -0.86
N SER A 875 40.19 -17.81 -0.46
CA SER A 875 38.73 -17.65 -0.46
C SER A 875 38.19 -17.65 -1.90
N ARG A 876 36.96 -18.14 -2.11
CA ARG A 876 36.30 -18.14 -3.44
C ARG A 876 35.55 -16.85 -3.75
N ALA A 877 35.54 -15.93 -2.80
CA ALA A 877 35.11 -14.55 -2.95
C ALA A 877 36.20 -13.65 -2.31
N ASP A 878 35.77 -12.55 -1.72
CA ASP A 878 36.54 -11.54 -1.02
C ASP A 878 37.52 -12.14 0.02
N GLY A 879 38.59 -11.40 0.34
CA GLY A 879 39.47 -11.74 1.46
C GLY A 879 38.84 -11.36 2.79
N ILE A 880 38.74 -10.05 3.02
CA ILE A 880 38.02 -9.44 4.15
C ILE A 880 36.96 -8.50 3.57
N HIS A 881 35.70 -8.67 3.96
CA HIS A 881 34.58 -7.86 3.51
C HIS A 881 33.83 -7.26 4.71
N MET A 882 33.71 -5.93 4.76
CA MET A 882 33.09 -5.18 5.86
C MET A 882 31.88 -4.39 5.32
N THR A 883 30.68 -4.69 5.79
CA THR A 883 29.43 -4.22 5.15
C THR A 883 28.28 -3.96 6.12
N ASN A 884 27.13 -3.54 5.58
CA ASN A 884 25.86 -3.38 6.29
C ASN A 884 25.94 -2.53 7.55
N GLY A 885 26.63 -1.38 7.50
CA GLY A 885 26.77 -0.49 8.67
C GLY A 885 27.89 -0.85 9.64
N SER A 886 28.79 -1.76 9.29
CA SER A 886 30.00 -2.05 10.08
C SER A 886 30.81 -0.77 10.32
N HIS A 887 31.24 -0.50 11.56
CA HIS A 887 31.76 0.81 11.92
C HIS A 887 32.83 0.83 13.02
N HIS A 888 33.58 1.93 13.10
CA HIS A 888 34.61 2.19 14.15
C HIS A 888 35.70 1.10 14.27
N GLY A 889 35.86 0.26 13.24
CA GLY A 889 36.74 -0.91 13.27
C GLY A 889 38.17 -0.63 12.84
N VAL A 890 39.12 -1.41 13.37
CA VAL A 890 40.55 -1.33 13.07
C VAL A 890 41.07 -2.66 12.54
N VAL A 891 41.74 -2.63 11.39
CA VAL A 891 42.29 -3.82 10.72
C VAL A 891 43.80 -3.65 10.54
N ASN A 892 44.60 -4.29 11.38
CA ASN A 892 46.05 -4.15 11.43
C ASN A 892 46.77 -5.32 10.74
N ASN A 893 47.66 -4.99 9.81
CA ASN A 893 48.52 -5.90 9.06
C ASN A 893 47.79 -7.07 8.33
N PRO A 894 46.56 -6.90 7.77
CA PRO A 894 45.86 -8.01 7.15
C PRO A 894 46.62 -8.49 5.90
N TYR A 895 46.75 -9.81 5.75
CA TYR A 895 47.37 -10.44 4.58
C TYR A 895 46.35 -11.26 3.81
N THR A 896 46.09 -10.93 2.55
CA THR A 896 45.18 -11.70 1.68
C THR A 896 45.89 -12.21 0.43
N GLU A 897 45.59 -13.45 0.05
CA GLU A 897 46.34 -14.21 -0.97
C GLU A 897 45.41 -15.08 -1.82
N TRP A 898 45.46 -14.91 -3.14
CA TRP A 898 44.63 -15.65 -4.10
C TRP A 898 43.14 -15.62 -3.76
N THR A 899 42.61 -14.44 -3.41
CA THR A 899 41.18 -14.26 -3.18
C THR A 899 40.39 -14.47 -4.48
N GLY A 900 39.13 -14.86 -4.38
CA GLY A 900 38.24 -15.03 -5.51
C GLY A 900 37.68 -13.69 -6.01
N ASP A 901 37.60 -12.70 -5.14
CA ASP A 901 37.16 -11.32 -5.43
C ASP A 901 38.02 -10.32 -4.65
N ASP A 902 37.52 -9.11 -4.39
CA ASP A 902 38.18 -8.03 -3.65
C ASP A 902 39.03 -8.47 -2.43
N GLY A 903 40.28 -8.01 -2.37
CA GLY A 903 41.23 -8.42 -1.33
C GLY A 903 40.85 -7.94 0.08
N VAL A 904 40.65 -6.63 0.26
CA VAL A 904 40.10 -6.03 1.49
C VAL A 904 39.10 -4.93 1.13
N ALA A 905 37.82 -5.19 1.39
CA ALA A 905 36.68 -4.39 0.95
C ALA A 905 35.90 -3.77 2.11
N VAL A 906 35.56 -2.48 1.98
CA VAL A 906 34.47 -1.84 2.75
C VAL A 906 33.34 -1.49 1.79
N VAL A 907 32.16 -2.06 2.00
CA VAL A 907 31.01 -1.91 1.10
C VAL A 907 29.78 -1.41 1.87
N SER A 908 28.84 -0.79 1.17
CA SER A 908 27.50 -0.50 1.68
C SER A 908 26.49 -0.46 0.54
N TYR A 909 25.53 -1.37 0.56
CA TYR A 909 24.47 -1.50 -0.44
C TYR A 909 23.21 -0.72 -0.01
N ASN A 910 22.41 -0.21 -0.95
CA ASN A 910 21.16 0.49 -0.59
C ASN A 910 20.13 -0.39 0.15
N PRO A 911 20.07 -1.74 -0.04
CA PRO A 911 19.26 -2.63 0.78
C PRO A 911 19.75 -2.84 2.23
N ASP A 912 20.98 -2.44 2.57
CA ASP A 912 21.56 -2.67 3.90
C ASP A 912 20.71 -2.03 5.01
N THR A 913 20.45 -2.76 6.08
CA THR A 913 19.59 -2.30 7.19
C THR A 913 20.38 -1.59 8.30
N GLY A 914 21.67 -1.88 8.46
CA GLY A 914 22.59 -1.17 9.36
C GLY A 914 23.03 0.20 8.84
N GLY A 915 22.82 0.48 7.55
CA GLY A 915 23.08 1.79 6.95
C GLY A 915 24.37 1.85 6.12
N VAL A 916 25.24 2.81 6.41
CA VAL A 916 26.52 3.03 5.72
C VAL A 916 27.65 2.56 6.64
N SER A 917 28.58 1.75 6.13
CA SER A 917 29.78 1.35 6.88
C SER A 917 30.71 2.57 7.06
N HIS A 918 31.12 2.89 8.30
CA HIS A 918 31.81 4.15 8.59
C HIS A 918 32.90 4.13 9.67
N ASP A 919 33.85 5.08 9.61
CA ASP A 919 34.95 5.24 10.58
C ASP A 919 35.89 4.02 10.70
N ILE A 920 36.15 3.31 9.59
CA ILE A 920 37.03 2.13 9.57
C ILE A 920 38.46 2.53 9.16
N VAL A 921 39.46 1.97 9.86
CA VAL A 921 40.90 2.18 9.57
C VAL A 921 41.61 0.85 9.29
N VAL A 922 42.20 0.72 8.11
CA VAL A 922 43.00 -0.44 7.67
C VAL A 922 44.48 -0.06 7.59
N ASN A 923 45.33 -0.70 8.37
CA ASN A 923 46.77 -0.40 8.50
C ASN A 923 47.63 -1.50 7.90
N ASN A 924 48.61 -1.14 7.07
CA ASN A 924 49.57 -2.04 6.42
C ASN A 924 48.98 -3.24 5.64
N PRO A 925 47.85 -3.11 4.91
CA PRO A 925 47.23 -4.25 4.23
C PRO A 925 48.11 -4.78 3.10
N THR A 926 48.36 -6.09 3.10
CA THR A 926 49.06 -6.79 2.02
C THR A 926 48.06 -7.63 1.23
N VAL A 927 47.86 -7.29 -0.04
CA VAL A 927 47.01 -8.05 -0.97
C VAL A 927 47.90 -8.62 -2.08
N ASN A 928 47.88 -9.94 -2.23
CA ASN A 928 48.82 -10.70 -3.07
C ASN A 928 48.07 -11.68 -3.99
N GLY A 929 47.62 -11.19 -5.13
CA GLY A 929 46.87 -11.95 -6.12
C GLY A 929 45.36 -11.98 -5.86
N THR A 930 44.57 -11.58 -6.85
CA THR A 930 43.10 -11.75 -6.87
C THR A 930 42.69 -12.45 -8.16
N THR A 931 41.75 -13.39 -8.08
CA THR A 931 41.31 -14.23 -9.21
C THR A 931 40.32 -13.49 -10.10
N TRP A 932 39.41 -12.75 -9.45
CA TRP A 932 38.59 -11.68 -9.99
C TRP A 932 38.69 -10.50 -9.01
N GLY A 933 38.11 -9.35 -9.34
CA GLY A 933 38.02 -8.25 -8.38
C GLY A 933 39.33 -7.51 -8.09
N ARG A 934 39.27 -6.62 -7.10
CA ARG A 934 40.21 -5.52 -6.85
C ARG A 934 41.14 -5.77 -5.66
N GLY A 935 42.19 -4.98 -5.52
CA GLY A 935 43.12 -5.06 -4.38
C GLY A 935 42.46 -4.63 -3.07
N ILE A 936 42.23 -3.32 -2.94
CA ILE A 936 41.40 -2.72 -1.89
C ILE A 936 40.23 -1.97 -2.50
N SER A 937 39.08 -2.00 -1.83
CA SER A 937 37.89 -1.31 -2.31
C SER A 937 37.12 -0.57 -1.21
N VAL A 938 36.56 0.59 -1.57
CA VAL A 938 35.56 1.31 -0.77
C VAL A 938 34.37 1.64 -1.66
N VAL A 939 33.24 0.96 -1.45
CA VAL A 939 32.07 1.04 -2.32
C VAL A 939 30.83 1.42 -1.50
N GLY A 940 30.59 2.72 -1.36
CA GLY A 940 29.47 3.30 -0.59
C GLY A 940 29.73 3.60 0.90
N GLY A 941 30.98 3.48 1.39
CA GLY A 941 31.36 3.76 2.79
C GLY A 941 31.69 5.23 3.11
N THR A 942 31.78 5.58 4.40
CA THR A 942 32.07 6.96 4.89
C THR A 942 33.22 7.03 5.90
N ASN A 943 34.09 8.05 5.81
CA ASN A 943 35.28 8.22 6.66
C ASN A 943 36.17 6.95 6.76
N ILE A 944 36.55 6.39 5.60
CA ILE A 944 37.32 5.14 5.52
C ILE A 944 38.79 5.46 5.22
N THR A 945 39.72 4.93 6.02
CA THR A 945 41.16 5.17 5.84
C THR A 945 41.93 3.87 5.62
N TYR A 946 42.76 3.83 4.57
CA TYR A 946 43.76 2.78 4.33
C TYR A 946 45.17 3.39 4.40
N ASN A 947 46.02 2.87 5.29
CA ASN A 947 47.38 3.36 5.52
C ASN A 947 48.43 2.34 5.03
N ASN A 948 49.45 2.82 4.31
CA ASN A 948 50.64 2.06 3.91
C ASN A 948 50.34 0.74 3.18
N ILE A 949 49.60 0.83 2.08
CA ILE A 949 49.08 -0.35 1.37
C ILE A 949 50.17 -1.09 0.58
N THR A 950 50.06 -2.41 0.46
CA THR A 950 50.92 -3.22 -0.43
C THR A 950 50.05 -4.14 -1.27
N VAL A 951 49.66 -3.68 -2.46
CA VAL A 951 48.74 -4.37 -3.36
C VAL A 951 49.48 -4.86 -4.59
N ARG A 952 49.30 -6.13 -4.95
CA ARG A 952 49.88 -6.68 -6.19
C ARG A 952 49.06 -7.77 -6.87
N ASP A 953 49.32 -7.90 -8.17
CA ASP A 953 48.89 -9.02 -9.02
C ASP A 953 47.36 -9.22 -9.08
N THR A 954 46.61 -8.12 -9.08
CA THR A 954 45.14 -8.11 -9.05
C THR A 954 44.54 -8.28 -10.45
N ASP A 955 43.45 -9.03 -10.59
CA ASP A 955 42.68 -9.14 -11.85
C ASP A 955 42.22 -7.75 -12.34
N SER A 956 41.57 -7.01 -11.45
CA SER A 956 41.04 -5.67 -11.68
C SER A 956 41.87 -4.61 -10.92
N ALA A 957 41.33 -3.43 -10.64
CA ALA A 957 42.08 -2.32 -10.04
C ALA A 957 42.77 -2.66 -8.71
N GLY A 958 43.91 -2.03 -8.42
CA GLY A 958 44.59 -2.18 -7.13
C GLY A 958 43.93 -1.36 -6.03
N VAL A 959 43.42 -0.17 -6.38
CA VAL A 959 42.62 0.69 -5.50
C VAL A 959 41.34 1.09 -6.22
N TYR A 960 40.19 0.83 -5.61
CA TYR A 960 38.87 1.12 -6.17
C TYR A 960 37.99 1.88 -5.18
N ILE A 961 37.47 3.04 -5.57
CA ILE A 961 36.62 3.88 -4.70
C ILE A 961 35.39 4.28 -5.50
N ALA A 962 34.20 3.78 -5.14
CA ALA A 962 33.10 3.73 -6.10
C ALA A 962 31.68 3.85 -5.55
N THR A 963 30.75 4.15 -6.47
CA THR A 963 29.34 3.78 -6.37
C THR A 963 28.96 2.94 -7.58
N GLU A 964 28.47 1.71 -7.37
CA GLU A 964 28.19 0.74 -8.44
C GLU A 964 26.68 0.60 -8.69
N PRO A 965 26.20 0.74 -9.94
CA PRO A 965 24.78 0.57 -10.26
C PRO A 965 24.36 -0.91 -10.20
N SER A 966 25.23 -1.82 -10.63
CA SER A 966 24.98 -3.27 -10.72
C SER A 966 24.64 -3.92 -9.37
N TYR A 967 25.15 -3.35 -8.27
CA TYR A 967 24.88 -3.78 -6.90
C TYR A 967 24.10 -2.73 -6.10
N ASN A 968 23.63 -1.66 -6.75
CA ASN A 968 22.85 -0.58 -6.15
C ASN A 968 23.46 -0.02 -4.85
N THR A 969 24.71 0.44 -4.91
CA THR A 969 25.46 0.83 -3.69
C THR A 969 25.17 2.26 -3.22
N ARG A 970 25.49 2.54 -1.95
CA ARG A 970 25.35 3.87 -1.33
C ARG A 970 26.41 4.87 -1.85
N SER A 971 26.33 6.12 -1.42
CA SER A 971 27.30 7.18 -1.74
C SER A 971 28.59 7.05 -0.91
N VAL A 972 29.72 7.47 -1.46
CA VAL A 972 31.02 7.52 -0.77
C VAL A 972 31.33 8.93 -0.29
N ASP A 973 31.78 9.09 0.96
CA ASP A 973 32.21 10.37 1.53
C ASP A 973 33.45 10.23 2.43
N GLY A 974 34.53 10.96 2.14
CA GLY A 974 35.67 11.07 3.05
C GLY A 974 36.62 9.86 3.06
N VAL A 975 37.02 9.35 1.90
CA VAL A 975 37.95 8.20 1.82
C VAL A 975 39.40 8.65 1.72
N ARG A 976 40.30 8.02 2.47
CA ARG A 976 41.73 8.36 2.56
C ARG A 976 42.61 7.14 2.29
N ILE A 977 43.39 7.16 1.21
CA ILE A 977 44.39 6.13 0.90
C ILE A 977 45.77 6.77 1.04
N LEU A 978 46.54 6.38 2.07
CA LEU A 978 47.70 7.13 2.57
C LEU A 978 48.98 6.29 2.54
N GLY A 979 49.77 6.45 1.48
CA GLY A 979 51.05 5.78 1.27
C GLY A 979 50.92 4.32 0.85
N GLY A 980 51.94 3.82 0.16
CA GLY A 980 52.04 2.40 -0.21
C GLY A 980 52.48 2.14 -1.64
N THR A 981 52.30 0.90 -2.07
CA THR A 981 52.67 0.38 -3.39
C THR A 981 51.50 -0.36 -4.04
N VAL A 982 51.37 -0.18 -5.36
CA VAL A 982 50.43 -0.91 -6.22
C VAL A 982 51.20 -1.44 -7.43
N THR A 983 51.36 -2.76 -7.57
CA THR A 983 52.23 -3.37 -8.58
C THR A 983 51.50 -4.43 -9.40
N ASN A 984 51.60 -4.37 -10.73
CA ASN A 984 50.95 -5.32 -11.64
C ASN A 984 49.43 -5.44 -11.39
N ALA A 985 48.77 -4.31 -11.13
CA ALA A 985 47.32 -4.25 -10.96
C ALA A 985 46.59 -4.12 -12.31
N ASN A 986 45.36 -4.65 -12.36
CA ASN A 986 44.54 -4.81 -13.57
C ASN A 986 45.20 -5.76 -14.59
N THR A 987 45.53 -6.98 -14.17
CA THR A 987 46.07 -8.03 -15.07
C THR A 987 45.07 -8.51 -16.12
N SER A 988 43.77 -8.33 -15.89
CA SER A 988 42.71 -8.62 -16.86
C SER A 988 42.88 -7.86 -18.17
N ALA A 989 42.39 -8.47 -19.26
CA ALA A 989 42.28 -7.85 -20.57
C ALA A 989 40.84 -7.60 -21.03
N THR A 990 39.85 -8.03 -20.23
CA THR A 990 38.42 -7.75 -20.47
C THR A 990 37.91 -6.67 -19.53
N VAL A 991 38.53 -6.50 -18.35
CA VAL A 991 38.23 -5.40 -17.42
C VAL A 991 39.21 -4.24 -17.65
N VAL A 992 38.66 -3.05 -17.89
CA VAL A 992 39.43 -1.82 -18.12
C VAL A 992 39.13 -0.85 -16.99
N HIS A 993 39.78 -1.01 -15.85
CA HIS A 993 39.73 -0.06 -14.72
C HIS A 993 40.98 0.81 -14.66
N GLY A 994 42.16 0.20 -14.77
CA GLY A 994 43.46 0.77 -14.41
C GLY A 994 43.88 0.37 -13.00
N ALA A 995 45.07 0.76 -12.56
CA ALA A 995 45.59 0.42 -11.24
C ALA A 995 44.88 1.18 -10.09
N VAL A 996 44.43 2.40 -10.35
CA VAL A 996 43.67 3.23 -9.39
C VAL A 996 42.46 3.82 -10.12
N LEU A 997 41.24 3.55 -9.61
CA LEU A 997 39.99 4.03 -10.20
C LEU A 997 39.05 4.60 -9.13
N VAL A 998 38.64 5.86 -9.34
CA VAL A 998 37.50 6.50 -8.66
C VAL A 998 36.30 6.46 -9.61
N TYR A 999 35.19 5.83 -9.22
CA TYR A 999 34.05 5.55 -10.12
C TYR A 999 32.69 5.94 -9.50
N ALA A 1000 32.10 7.05 -9.94
CA ALA A 1000 30.71 7.36 -9.62
C ALA A 1000 29.80 6.82 -10.72
N GLY A 1001 29.09 5.71 -10.47
CA GLY A 1001 28.26 5.05 -11.48
C GLY A 1001 26.83 4.74 -11.05
N ASN A 1002 26.47 4.81 -9.76
CA ASN A 1002 25.09 4.59 -9.32
C ASN A 1002 24.26 5.89 -9.38
N ALA A 1003 23.11 5.86 -10.07
CA ALA A 1003 22.30 7.05 -10.32
C ALA A 1003 21.84 7.73 -9.01
N GLY A 1004 21.95 9.06 -8.94
CA GLY A 1004 21.58 9.83 -7.75
C GLY A 1004 22.55 9.74 -6.56
N THR A 1005 23.69 9.06 -6.71
CA THR A 1005 24.74 8.97 -5.67
C THR A 1005 25.91 9.92 -5.94
N SER A 1006 26.80 10.07 -4.95
CA SER A 1006 28.06 10.81 -5.10
C SER A 1006 29.27 10.01 -4.59
N VAL A 1007 30.43 10.17 -5.23
CA VAL A 1007 31.74 9.92 -4.62
C VAL A 1007 32.37 11.26 -4.27
N ARG A 1008 32.62 11.54 -2.98
CA ARG A 1008 33.13 12.85 -2.56
C ARG A 1008 34.19 12.81 -1.46
N ASN A 1009 34.95 13.90 -1.35
CA ASN A 1009 35.98 14.13 -0.32
C ASN A 1009 37.05 13.03 -0.27
N VAL A 1010 37.45 12.49 -1.43
CA VAL A 1010 38.43 11.40 -1.55
C VAL A 1010 39.85 11.97 -1.63
N THR A 1011 40.78 11.43 -0.85
CA THR A 1011 42.22 11.70 -0.94
C THR A 1011 43.00 10.40 -1.19
N ILE A 1012 43.74 10.35 -2.29
CA ILE A 1012 44.74 9.30 -2.55
C ILE A 1012 46.11 9.97 -2.56
N GLU A 1013 46.94 9.64 -1.56
CA GLU A 1013 48.22 10.31 -1.30
C GLU A 1013 49.39 9.30 -1.22
N GLY A 1014 50.52 9.62 -1.86
CA GLY A 1014 51.81 8.95 -1.62
C GLY A 1014 51.96 7.52 -2.17
N LEU A 1015 51.13 7.08 -3.11
CA LEU A 1015 51.27 5.75 -3.74
C LEU A 1015 52.36 5.73 -4.81
N THR A 1016 53.17 4.67 -4.81
CA THR A 1016 53.98 4.27 -5.97
C THR A 1016 53.23 3.21 -6.77
N VAL A 1017 53.01 3.44 -8.05
CA VAL A 1017 52.23 2.55 -8.94
C VAL A 1017 53.13 2.05 -10.07
N SER A 1018 53.21 0.73 -10.26
CA SER A 1018 54.11 0.10 -11.24
C SER A 1018 53.52 -1.14 -11.91
N GLY A 1019 54.11 -1.56 -13.02
CA GLY A 1019 53.80 -2.83 -13.68
C GLY A 1019 52.43 -2.96 -14.34
N THR A 1020 51.56 -1.94 -14.29
CA THR A 1020 50.23 -1.96 -14.92
C THR A 1020 50.33 -2.33 -16.41
N PRO A 1021 49.70 -3.43 -16.87
CA PRO A 1021 49.82 -3.89 -18.24
C PRO A 1021 48.98 -3.02 -19.18
N SER A 1022 49.39 -2.93 -20.46
CA SER A 1022 48.70 -2.10 -21.45
C SER A 1022 47.24 -2.54 -21.73
N SER A 1023 46.88 -3.77 -21.39
CA SER A 1023 45.51 -4.28 -21.44
C SER A 1023 44.54 -3.54 -20.50
N ALA A 1024 45.05 -2.98 -19.40
CA ALA A 1024 44.27 -2.13 -18.49
C ALA A 1024 43.90 -0.76 -19.09
N GLY A 1025 44.45 -0.40 -20.27
CA GLY A 1025 44.22 0.84 -21.01
C GLY A 1025 44.82 2.11 -20.40
N ARG A 1026 44.82 2.22 -19.07
CA ARG A 1026 45.23 3.40 -18.29
C ARG A 1026 45.81 3.00 -16.93
N ILE A 1027 46.58 3.87 -16.28
CA ILE A 1027 47.09 3.63 -14.91
C ILE A 1027 46.12 4.21 -13.88
N LEU A 1028 45.68 5.45 -14.08
CA LEU A 1028 44.81 6.20 -13.18
C LEU A 1028 43.48 6.54 -13.86
N ALA A 1029 42.40 6.62 -13.10
CA ALA A 1029 41.08 6.94 -13.64
C ALA A 1029 40.18 7.64 -12.62
N MET A 1030 39.39 8.62 -13.09
CA MET A 1030 38.25 9.16 -12.37
C MET A 1030 37.06 9.31 -13.32
N ILE A 1031 36.00 8.54 -13.11
CA ILE A 1031 34.89 8.39 -14.07
C ILE A 1031 33.56 8.70 -13.36
N THR A 1032 32.67 9.41 -14.05
CA THR A 1032 31.32 9.76 -13.59
C THR A 1032 30.29 9.41 -14.67
N GLU A 1033 29.26 8.62 -14.33
CA GLU A 1033 28.30 8.02 -15.26
C GLU A 1033 26.88 8.00 -14.66
N ASN A 1034 25.87 7.73 -15.49
CA ASN A 1034 24.47 7.46 -15.08
C ASN A 1034 23.79 8.52 -14.19
N GLY A 1035 24.28 9.77 -14.18
CA GLY A 1035 23.79 10.82 -13.28
C GLY A 1035 24.29 10.70 -11.84
N ALA A 1036 25.28 9.85 -11.58
CA ALA A 1036 26.11 9.92 -10.39
C ALA A 1036 27.09 11.11 -10.47
N THR A 1037 27.63 11.54 -9.34
CA THR A 1037 28.48 12.74 -9.24
C THR A 1037 29.81 12.47 -8.54
N VAL A 1038 30.85 13.26 -8.88
CA VAL A 1038 32.13 13.32 -8.16
C VAL A 1038 32.38 14.72 -7.62
N SER A 1039 33.04 14.87 -6.47
CA SER A 1039 33.51 16.19 -5.97
C SER A 1039 34.64 16.09 -4.93
N GLY A 1040 35.54 17.08 -4.89
CA GLY A 1040 36.57 17.16 -3.86
C GLY A 1040 37.60 16.01 -3.92
N ILE A 1041 37.93 15.52 -5.12
CA ILE A 1041 38.82 14.37 -5.32
C ILE A 1041 40.28 14.83 -5.41
N THR A 1042 41.16 14.37 -4.52
CA THR A 1042 42.57 14.79 -4.46
C THR A 1042 43.50 13.61 -4.73
N PHE A 1043 44.31 13.71 -5.79
CA PHE A 1043 45.43 12.81 -6.05
C PHE A 1043 46.74 13.53 -5.75
N ARG A 1044 47.51 13.02 -4.78
CA ARG A 1044 48.66 13.74 -4.23
C ARG A 1044 49.91 12.87 -4.15
N ASN A 1045 51.07 13.41 -4.51
CA ASN A 1045 52.39 12.77 -4.37
C ASN A 1045 52.44 11.33 -4.98
N LEU A 1046 51.71 11.10 -6.08
CA LEU A 1046 51.65 9.78 -6.72
C LEU A 1046 52.81 9.61 -7.71
N ALA A 1047 53.52 8.49 -7.62
CA ALA A 1047 54.62 8.13 -8.51
C ALA A 1047 54.19 6.98 -9.45
N LEU A 1048 53.73 7.33 -10.65
CA LEU A 1048 53.23 6.38 -11.64
C LEU A 1048 54.35 5.94 -12.61
N GLN A 1049 54.52 4.64 -12.82
CA GLN A 1049 55.42 4.10 -13.84
C GLN A 1049 54.63 3.65 -15.07
N ARG A 1050 54.99 4.17 -16.24
CA ARG A 1050 54.25 4.02 -17.50
C ARG A 1050 55.12 3.40 -18.59
N SER A 1051 54.66 2.28 -19.15
CA SER A 1051 55.22 1.71 -20.38
C SER A 1051 54.75 2.50 -21.61
N ASN A 1052 55.45 2.38 -22.74
CA ASN A 1052 55.14 3.16 -23.96
C ASN A 1052 53.78 2.81 -24.62
N ALA A 1053 53.06 1.81 -24.11
CA ALA A 1053 51.83 1.26 -24.70
C ALA A 1053 50.55 1.49 -23.88
N ILE A 1054 50.58 2.28 -22.80
CA ILE A 1054 49.42 2.56 -21.95
C ILE A 1054 49.20 4.07 -21.74
N ALA A 1055 47.95 4.51 -21.60
CA ALA A 1055 47.64 5.88 -21.20
C ALA A 1055 48.03 6.12 -19.73
N THR A 1056 48.37 7.38 -19.39
CA THR A 1056 48.59 7.77 -17.99
C THR A 1056 47.28 7.68 -17.20
N ALA A 1057 46.31 8.47 -17.64
CA ALA A 1057 45.10 8.78 -16.91
C ALA A 1057 43.90 8.83 -17.86
N TYR A 1058 42.71 8.90 -17.28
CA TYR A 1058 41.48 9.23 -17.97
C TYR A 1058 40.49 9.87 -17.00
N THR A 1059 39.79 10.91 -17.45
CA THR A 1059 38.56 11.36 -16.82
C THR A 1059 37.55 11.89 -17.84
N ASN A 1060 36.27 11.74 -17.51
CA ASN A 1060 35.15 12.39 -18.19
C ASN A 1060 34.49 13.49 -17.32
N ALA A 1061 35.02 13.77 -16.13
CA ALA A 1061 34.52 14.80 -15.22
C ALA A 1061 35.28 16.12 -15.40
N ALA A 1062 34.65 17.23 -15.00
CA ALA A 1062 35.22 18.56 -15.16
C ALA A 1062 36.47 18.78 -14.26
N ALA A 1063 37.46 19.50 -14.79
CA ALA A 1063 38.77 19.69 -14.15
C ALA A 1063 38.75 20.37 -12.75
N TRP A 1064 37.67 21.07 -12.39
CA TRP A 1064 37.50 21.71 -11.08
C TRP A 1064 36.99 20.75 -9.98
N LEU A 1065 36.58 19.53 -10.34
CA LEU A 1065 36.08 18.51 -9.40
C LEU A 1065 37.22 17.72 -8.74
N TYR A 1066 38.44 17.84 -9.27
CA TYR A 1066 39.62 17.13 -8.77
C TYR A 1066 40.88 18.01 -8.68
N GLN A 1067 41.89 17.53 -7.96
CA GLN A 1067 43.21 18.17 -7.84
C GLN A 1067 44.33 17.16 -8.05
N LEU A 1068 45.34 17.52 -8.85
CA LEU A 1068 46.62 16.80 -8.96
C LEU A 1068 47.72 17.62 -8.27
N ILE A 1069 48.32 17.07 -7.22
CA ILE A 1069 49.35 17.76 -6.42
C ILE A 1069 50.60 16.87 -6.40
N GLY A 1070 51.67 17.23 -7.10
CA GLY A 1070 52.90 16.43 -7.11
C GLY A 1070 52.77 15.04 -7.74
N VAL A 1071 51.76 14.83 -8.60
CA VAL A 1071 51.60 13.58 -9.37
C VAL A 1071 52.63 13.54 -10.49
N THR A 1072 53.32 12.41 -10.64
CA THR A 1072 54.38 12.20 -11.65
C THR A 1072 54.20 10.91 -12.43
N VAL A 1073 54.68 10.89 -13.67
CA VAL A 1073 54.73 9.74 -14.58
C VAL A 1073 56.16 9.59 -15.08
N ASN A 1074 56.82 8.48 -14.74
CA ASN A 1074 58.25 8.26 -15.03
C ASN A 1074 59.12 9.45 -14.57
N GLY A 1075 58.76 10.12 -13.47
CA GLY A 1075 59.42 11.32 -12.93
C GLY A 1075 58.99 12.66 -13.55
N VAL A 1076 58.14 12.67 -14.59
CA VAL A 1076 57.62 13.90 -15.22
C VAL A 1076 56.29 14.31 -14.56
N ALA A 1077 56.15 15.56 -14.16
CA ALA A 1077 54.92 16.05 -13.51
C ALA A 1077 53.69 16.04 -14.44
N VAL A 1078 52.51 15.79 -13.87
CA VAL A 1078 51.21 15.76 -14.58
C VAL A 1078 50.26 16.78 -13.96
N THR A 1079 49.65 17.62 -14.80
CA THR A 1079 48.78 18.73 -14.39
C THR A 1079 47.29 18.52 -14.68
N THR A 1080 46.92 17.51 -15.48
CA THR A 1080 45.53 17.13 -15.82
C THR A 1080 45.42 15.61 -15.97
N LEU A 1081 44.25 15.04 -15.67
CA LEU A 1081 43.91 13.63 -15.96
C LEU A 1081 43.52 13.41 -17.43
#